data_AF-A0A8H7EIM6-F1
#
_entry.id   AF-A0A8H7EIM6-F1
#
_cell.length_a   1.000
_cell.length_b   1.000
_cell.length_c   1.000
_cell.angle_alpha   90.00
_cell.angle_beta   90.00
_cell.angle_gamma   90.00
#
_symmetry.space_group_name_H-M   'P 1'
#
loop_
_entity.id
_entity.type
_entity.pdbx_description
1 polymer ?
#
loop_
_entity_poly.entity_id
_entity_poly.type
_entity_poly.pdbx_seq_one_letter_code
_entity_poly.pdbx_strand_id
1 'polypeptide(L)'
;DWRMRKHRLLYLSLFSLRISAIMALSSAASNCTTRSIPTPEIFGASIIGLEAHLALDYVPDGVTSHWPNHGPLPTDIKVDFCNVTVTHTHPGKNDTLRTQIWLPLNPDWNGRFTMAGGGGWSAGFSSSFANMYGQVTGGYASATIDGGVEHENGLSVAEWALTSPGNVDYNALQDFAFNGLIDGALIAKSIIKAFYHSPPSYSYWDGCSQGGRQGYLFAQRFPDVFDGIAAAAPAINWSPFFFAGTYPHQVFYELNTTSFPHPCEFEALTKAAIATCDGLDGLIDGLISDPDKCYVNPRTLVGSAVNCSATGGPSTISANAAIIMEAVWEGPRRQNGSSLWYPAGYEANGGTLAAASTAIIGSTCNNGTCTPQRPTLFTDWIKYFVEKNPDHNLNNMTRAEWVDDFVAGEREYKSIINTDFPDLSRLRRSGGKLLTWHGLADAAIPYGGTRDYFDRVSVLDPELRDYYRYFEAPGARHCIDGQGGSPHETFQALVDWVEKGVAPETLTARNAENKERLLCLYPKKAVFREVENGRKGCGMSLQLLPGGCCVYVIPYKVFSQHRVFSQSTDFCQQSSRIMGYPQIQGTSALPYTILPTIPTDGPLPEALTSPKPPSSGSKSIFAFWNSGIHNLPPNLLRNVIAWYRRFSPLGWTIYVLDVVPDSPLNVANYIDTESPLVVPAAFTRGTLNGHYAAQHTSDLIRYPLLLKYGGVYLDVGILQFGDLDQLWTKHIFNPDSPYDFAGFTMGSDLQIVNFALMCSANNPLVQRAHHILLQVWKGKTNTTDAHTHPMVSHVPLMRVPQEVIVEEEGQGKMVINDEAMTDYAVQIQCMRSAQGWVDEGDGWDGPKYVREKCWLLSMMDGAFAHEQMTGWSGQRQFDLLSLPLPKPGEVETGDQAFAKSIVEKLVADSWCLKLGHGFSAKLFGGDTLGMLWRKHPGSDCKDGTYAGWLRWAEVSCCRDEEVLPMDVPVYEPTMRAKLLS
;
A
#
# COMPACT_ATOMS: atom_id res chain seq x y z
N ASP A 1 -40.47 -52.20 -48.28
CA ASP A 1 -40.67 -50.78 -48.62
C ASP A 1 -40.69 -49.86 -47.38
N TRP A 2 -39.60 -49.88 -46.59
CA TRP A 2 -39.51 -49.12 -45.31
C TRP A 2 -38.19 -48.33 -45.20
N ARG A 3 -37.15 -48.73 -45.95
CA ARG A 3 -35.86 -48.02 -46.00
C ARG A 3 -35.89 -46.74 -46.87
N MET A 4 -36.80 -46.64 -47.83
CA MET A 4 -36.96 -45.44 -48.69
C MET A 4 -37.67 -44.27 -48.00
N ARG A 5 -38.49 -44.52 -46.95
CA ARG A 5 -39.22 -43.47 -46.23
C ARG A 5 -38.37 -42.73 -45.18
N LYS A 6 -37.37 -43.38 -44.57
CA LYS A 6 -36.48 -42.76 -43.58
C LYS A 6 -35.47 -41.78 -44.19
N HIS A 7 -35.00 -42.02 -45.42
CA HIS A 7 -34.07 -41.11 -46.09
C HIS A 7 -34.74 -39.83 -46.61
N ARG A 8 -36.02 -39.88 -47.04
CA ARG A 8 -36.76 -38.67 -47.45
C ARG A 8 -37.09 -37.74 -46.27
N LEU A 9 -37.38 -38.29 -45.08
CA LEU A 9 -37.67 -37.50 -43.87
C LEU A 9 -36.41 -36.81 -43.30
N LEU A 10 -35.24 -37.47 -43.35
CA LEU A 10 -33.98 -36.83 -42.93
C LEU A 10 -33.55 -35.72 -43.88
N TYR A 11 -33.66 -35.93 -45.20
CA TYR A 11 -33.34 -34.90 -46.19
C TYR A 11 -34.28 -33.70 -46.11
N LEU A 12 -35.59 -33.92 -45.90
CA LEU A 12 -36.55 -32.82 -45.71
C LEU A 12 -36.29 -32.05 -44.41
N SER A 13 -35.89 -32.71 -43.31
CA SER A 13 -35.54 -32.04 -42.05
C SER A 13 -34.23 -31.23 -42.13
N LEU A 14 -33.23 -31.70 -42.87
CA LEU A 14 -31.98 -30.99 -43.08
C LEU A 14 -32.15 -29.83 -44.09
N PHE A 15 -33.06 -29.96 -45.05
CA PHE A 15 -33.43 -28.86 -45.97
C PHE A 15 -34.25 -27.77 -45.26
N SER A 16 -35.19 -28.13 -44.38
CA SER A 16 -35.99 -27.14 -43.64
C SER A 16 -35.24 -26.47 -42.49
N LEU A 17 -34.24 -27.12 -41.86
CA LEU A 17 -33.31 -26.45 -40.95
C LEU A 17 -32.38 -25.46 -41.68
N ARG A 18 -31.88 -25.80 -42.87
CA ARG A 18 -31.10 -24.86 -43.68
C ARG A 18 -31.94 -23.69 -44.21
N ILE A 19 -33.19 -23.93 -44.63
CA ILE A 19 -34.10 -22.88 -45.09
C ILE A 19 -34.53 -21.96 -43.93
N SER A 20 -34.71 -22.48 -42.71
CA SER A 20 -35.05 -21.65 -41.53
C SER A 20 -33.87 -20.80 -41.06
N ALA A 21 -32.63 -21.33 -41.12
CA ALA A 21 -31.42 -20.55 -40.85
C ALA A 21 -31.19 -19.46 -41.92
N ILE A 22 -31.42 -19.76 -43.20
CA ILE A 22 -31.32 -18.78 -44.30
C ILE A 22 -32.43 -17.70 -44.21
N MET A 23 -33.65 -18.05 -43.78
CA MET A 23 -34.73 -17.07 -43.56
C MET A 23 -34.52 -16.22 -42.29
N ALA A 24 -33.91 -16.76 -41.23
CA ALA A 24 -33.59 -16.01 -40.01
C ALA A 24 -32.51 -14.95 -40.28
N LEU A 25 -31.42 -15.33 -40.97
CA LEU A 25 -30.38 -14.40 -41.45
C LEU A 25 -30.97 -13.33 -42.39
N SER A 26 -31.95 -13.67 -43.24
CA SER A 26 -32.58 -12.67 -44.12
C SER A 26 -33.48 -11.68 -43.35
N SER A 27 -34.06 -12.07 -42.21
CA SER A 27 -34.92 -11.19 -41.41
C SER A 27 -34.13 -10.19 -40.56
N ALA A 28 -33.03 -10.61 -39.91
CA ALA A 28 -32.21 -9.73 -39.09
C ALA A 28 -31.38 -8.75 -39.93
N ALA A 29 -30.84 -9.19 -41.08
CA ALA A 29 -30.20 -8.31 -42.06
C ALA A 29 -31.18 -7.28 -42.65
N SER A 30 -32.46 -7.63 -42.80
CA SER A 30 -33.50 -6.69 -43.26
C SER A 30 -33.88 -5.62 -42.22
N ASN A 31 -33.56 -5.84 -40.95
CA ASN A 31 -33.79 -4.87 -39.86
C ASN A 31 -32.62 -3.89 -39.67
N CYS A 32 -31.47 -4.11 -40.31
CA CYS A 32 -30.34 -3.19 -40.27
C CYS A 32 -30.53 -2.02 -41.26
N THR A 33 -31.50 -1.15 -41.00
CA THR A 33 -31.69 0.09 -41.76
C THR A 33 -32.10 1.22 -40.82
N THR A 34 -31.71 2.46 -41.14
CA THR A 34 -32.07 3.66 -40.37
C THR A 34 -33.58 3.75 -40.10
N ARG A 35 -34.41 3.33 -41.07
CA ARG A 35 -35.87 3.40 -40.95
C ARG A 35 -36.45 2.36 -39.98
N SER A 36 -35.77 1.23 -39.81
CA SER A 36 -36.22 0.13 -38.96
C SER A 36 -35.83 0.34 -37.49
N ILE A 37 -34.89 1.26 -37.21
CA ILE A 37 -34.37 1.52 -35.87
C ILE A 37 -35.04 2.78 -35.30
N PRO A 38 -35.84 2.66 -34.21
CA PRO A 38 -36.42 3.81 -33.54
C PRO A 38 -35.34 4.77 -33.01
N THR A 39 -35.60 6.07 -33.13
CA THR A 39 -34.76 7.10 -32.52
C THR A 39 -34.79 6.95 -30.99
N PRO A 40 -33.64 6.86 -30.31
CA PRO A 40 -33.59 6.76 -28.86
C PRO A 40 -33.96 8.09 -28.20
N GLU A 41 -34.51 8.04 -26.99
CA GLU A 41 -34.80 9.23 -26.17
C GLU A 41 -33.82 9.28 -24.99
N ILE A 42 -33.11 10.40 -24.85
CA ILE A 42 -32.20 10.66 -23.74
C ILE A 42 -32.60 11.98 -23.11
N PHE A 43 -32.83 11.98 -21.80
CA PHE A 43 -33.22 13.18 -21.08
C PHE A 43 -32.10 14.23 -21.14
N GLY A 44 -32.40 15.42 -21.67
CA GLY A 44 -31.44 16.52 -21.79
C GLY A 44 -30.62 16.54 -23.08
N ALA A 45 -30.69 15.50 -23.91
CA ALA A 45 -30.04 15.44 -25.22
C ALA A 45 -31.06 15.42 -26.37
N SER A 46 -30.64 15.90 -27.54
CA SER A 46 -31.38 15.87 -28.79
C SER A 46 -30.64 14.99 -29.80
N ILE A 47 -31.32 13.97 -30.32
CA ILE A 47 -30.77 13.15 -31.40
C ILE A 47 -30.87 13.92 -32.72
N ILE A 48 -29.74 14.12 -33.37
CA ILE A 48 -29.60 14.90 -34.61
C ILE A 48 -29.16 14.05 -35.81
N GLY A 49 -28.74 12.81 -35.58
CA GLY A 49 -28.39 11.85 -36.64
C GLY A 49 -28.59 10.40 -36.19
N LEU A 50 -29.02 9.54 -37.12
CA LEU A 50 -29.10 8.10 -36.93
C LEU A 50 -28.79 7.40 -38.25
N GLU A 51 -27.74 6.58 -38.26
CA GLU A 51 -27.26 5.83 -39.41
C GLU A 51 -27.15 4.35 -39.06
N ALA A 52 -27.50 3.47 -40.00
CA ALA A 52 -27.37 2.04 -39.83
C ALA A 52 -26.83 1.39 -41.11
N HIS A 53 -25.76 0.60 -40.96
CA HIS A 53 -25.05 -0.04 -42.05
C HIS A 53 -24.79 -1.51 -41.73
N LEU A 54 -25.12 -2.38 -42.68
CA LEU A 54 -24.81 -3.80 -42.57
C LEU A 54 -23.33 -4.03 -42.93
N ALA A 55 -22.58 -4.60 -42.00
CA ALA A 55 -21.21 -5.08 -42.21
C ALA A 55 -21.23 -6.60 -42.34
N LEU A 56 -20.69 -7.13 -43.44
CA LEU A 56 -20.65 -8.56 -43.74
C LEU A 56 -19.19 -9.02 -43.88
N ASP A 57 -18.92 -10.25 -43.41
CA ASP A 57 -17.60 -10.89 -43.46
C ASP A 57 -16.48 -9.98 -42.89
N TYR A 58 -16.80 -9.15 -41.89
CA TYR A 58 -15.88 -8.14 -41.38
C TYR A 58 -14.73 -8.81 -40.61
N VAL A 59 -13.51 -8.41 -40.97
CA VAL A 59 -12.26 -8.67 -40.26
C VAL A 59 -11.47 -7.37 -40.33
N PRO A 60 -10.92 -6.86 -39.22
CA PRO A 60 -10.18 -5.62 -39.25
C PRO A 60 -8.81 -5.80 -39.93
N ASP A 61 -8.46 -4.88 -40.85
CA ASP A 61 -7.18 -4.92 -41.57
C ASP A 61 -6.01 -4.52 -40.67
N GLY A 62 -4.94 -5.34 -40.66
CA GLY A 62 -3.65 -4.95 -40.05
C GLY A 62 -3.65 -4.79 -38.53
N VAL A 63 -4.71 -5.22 -37.84
CA VAL A 63 -4.84 -5.06 -36.39
C VAL A 63 -4.12 -6.20 -35.66
N THR A 64 -2.84 -5.98 -35.36
CA THR A 64 -2.13 -6.71 -34.31
C THR A 64 -2.27 -5.92 -33.01
N SER A 65 -3.46 -5.84 -32.43
CA SER A 65 -3.69 -5.03 -31.25
C SER A 65 -3.99 -5.84 -30.01
N HIS A 66 -3.43 -5.32 -28.93
CA HIS A 66 -3.74 -5.66 -27.56
C HIS A 66 -5.24 -5.52 -27.25
N TRP A 67 -5.82 -6.51 -26.58
CA TRP A 67 -7.21 -6.54 -26.13
C TRP A 67 -7.19 -6.66 -24.59
N PRO A 68 -7.18 -5.54 -23.85
CA PRO A 68 -6.99 -5.55 -22.39
C PRO A 68 -8.08 -6.35 -21.68
N ASN A 69 -7.76 -7.03 -20.58
CA ASN A 69 -8.66 -7.97 -19.86
C ASN A 69 -8.96 -9.28 -20.61
N HIS A 70 -8.43 -9.42 -21.82
CA HIS A 70 -8.56 -10.58 -22.70
C HIS A 70 -7.18 -11.05 -23.17
N GLY A 71 -7.15 -12.15 -23.94
CA GLY A 71 -5.97 -12.60 -24.64
C GLY A 71 -5.73 -11.87 -25.96
N PRO A 72 -4.93 -12.46 -26.87
CA PRO A 72 -4.77 -11.94 -28.22
C PRO A 72 -6.12 -11.77 -28.92
N LEU A 73 -6.28 -10.65 -29.63
CA LEU A 73 -7.46 -10.44 -30.46
C LEU A 73 -7.56 -11.56 -31.50
N PRO A 74 -8.76 -12.13 -31.74
CA PRO A 74 -8.97 -12.99 -32.90
C PRO A 74 -8.58 -12.24 -34.18
N THR A 75 -8.03 -12.91 -35.18
CA THR A 75 -7.61 -12.22 -36.44
C THR A 75 -8.16 -12.87 -37.70
N ASP A 76 -8.84 -14.00 -37.56
CA ASP A 76 -9.36 -14.83 -38.64
C ASP A 76 -10.86 -15.13 -38.51
N ILE A 77 -11.53 -14.56 -37.49
CA ILE A 77 -12.96 -14.74 -37.26
C ILE A 77 -13.74 -13.69 -38.05
N LYS A 78 -14.45 -14.14 -39.08
CA LYS A 78 -15.39 -13.27 -39.82
C LYS A 78 -16.65 -13.07 -39.00
N VAL A 79 -17.10 -11.82 -38.90
CA VAL A 79 -18.36 -11.46 -38.23
C VAL A 79 -19.26 -10.64 -39.13
N ASP A 80 -20.57 -10.90 -39.01
CA ASP A 80 -21.61 -10.09 -39.62
C ASP A 80 -22.31 -9.30 -38.50
N PHE A 81 -22.50 -8.01 -38.68
CA PHE A 81 -23.18 -7.17 -37.68
C PHE A 81 -23.88 -5.96 -38.31
N CYS A 82 -24.87 -5.43 -37.60
CA CYS A 82 -25.43 -4.12 -37.91
C CYS A 82 -24.66 -3.04 -37.16
N ASN A 83 -23.99 -2.15 -37.88
CA ASN A 83 -23.34 -0.97 -37.33
C ASN A 83 -24.34 0.19 -37.28
N VAL A 84 -24.65 0.67 -36.09
CA VAL A 84 -25.54 1.82 -35.86
C VAL A 84 -24.73 2.97 -35.29
N THR A 85 -24.80 4.14 -35.91
CA THR A 85 -24.21 5.38 -35.37
C THR A 85 -25.34 6.34 -35.01
N VAL A 86 -25.35 6.79 -33.76
CA VAL A 86 -26.29 7.80 -33.26
C VAL A 86 -25.51 9.06 -32.94
N THR A 87 -25.95 10.19 -33.51
CA THR A 87 -25.36 11.50 -33.27
C THR A 87 -26.31 12.35 -32.43
N HIS A 88 -25.82 12.93 -31.34
CA HIS A 88 -26.61 13.76 -30.44
C HIS A 88 -25.88 15.01 -29.97
N THR A 89 -26.64 15.97 -29.45
CA THR A 89 -26.17 17.22 -28.84
C THR A 89 -26.99 17.54 -27.60
N HIS A 90 -26.42 18.26 -26.65
CA HIS A 90 -27.15 18.87 -25.54
C HIS A 90 -27.52 20.32 -25.91
N PRO A 91 -28.82 20.66 -26.00
CA PRO A 91 -29.25 22.02 -26.32
C PRO A 91 -28.58 23.06 -25.43
N GLY A 92 -27.85 24.01 -26.06
CA GLY A 92 -27.13 25.08 -25.37
C GLY A 92 -25.68 24.79 -24.99
N LYS A 93 -25.16 23.57 -25.24
CA LYS A 93 -23.75 23.23 -24.96
C LYS A 93 -22.80 23.35 -26.16
N ASN A 94 -23.34 23.43 -27.39
CA ASN A 94 -22.57 23.46 -28.64
C ASN A 94 -21.61 22.26 -28.77
N ASP A 95 -22.10 21.09 -28.39
CA ASP A 95 -21.41 19.81 -28.49
C ASP A 95 -22.00 18.96 -29.63
N THR A 96 -21.26 17.95 -30.08
CA THR A 96 -21.78 16.92 -30.99
C THR A 96 -21.08 15.62 -30.66
N LEU A 97 -21.84 14.64 -30.20
CA LEU A 97 -21.35 13.35 -29.74
C LEU A 97 -21.83 12.25 -30.68
N ARG A 98 -21.01 11.21 -30.86
CA ARG A 98 -21.35 10.05 -31.68
C ARG A 98 -21.16 8.77 -30.89
N THR A 99 -22.24 8.00 -30.76
CA THR A 99 -22.23 6.65 -30.21
C THR A 99 -22.29 5.65 -31.35
N GLN A 100 -21.32 4.74 -31.43
CA GLN A 100 -21.31 3.65 -32.41
C GLN A 100 -21.60 2.32 -31.73
N ILE A 101 -22.50 1.52 -32.32
CA ILE A 101 -23.05 0.30 -31.74
C ILE A 101 -22.99 -0.80 -32.80
N TRP A 102 -22.37 -1.94 -32.49
CA TRP A 102 -22.29 -3.11 -33.35
C TRP A 102 -23.19 -4.22 -32.79
N LEU A 103 -24.20 -4.58 -33.56
CA LEU A 103 -25.22 -5.55 -33.20
C LEU A 103 -24.94 -6.86 -33.97
N PRO A 104 -24.38 -7.91 -33.32
CA PRO A 104 -23.99 -9.14 -33.98
C PRO A 104 -25.17 -9.86 -34.65
N LEU A 105 -24.94 -10.33 -35.88
CA LEU A 105 -25.84 -11.15 -36.68
C LEU A 105 -25.25 -12.54 -36.93
N ASN A 106 -23.92 -12.63 -37.02
CA ASN A 106 -23.17 -13.88 -37.08
C ASN A 106 -21.81 -13.66 -36.40
N PRO A 107 -21.54 -14.28 -35.23
CA PRO A 107 -22.44 -15.18 -34.49
C PRO A 107 -23.72 -14.48 -34.00
N ASP A 108 -24.74 -15.26 -33.63
CA ASP A 108 -25.98 -14.71 -33.06
C ASP A 108 -25.69 -13.95 -31.74
N TRP A 109 -26.51 -12.94 -31.44
CA TRP A 109 -26.42 -12.21 -30.18
C TRP A 109 -26.65 -13.14 -28.98
N ASN A 110 -25.70 -13.12 -28.05
CA ASN A 110 -25.69 -13.98 -26.88
C ASN A 110 -26.53 -13.43 -25.70
N GLY A 111 -27.25 -12.32 -25.90
CA GLY A 111 -28.05 -11.65 -24.88
C GLY A 111 -27.27 -10.65 -24.00
N ARG A 112 -25.96 -10.47 -24.21
CA ARG A 112 -25.10 -9.57 -23.42
C ARG A 112 -24.74 -8.31 -24.19
N PHE A 113 -24.56 -7.23 -23.45
CA PHE A 113 -24.04 -5.96 -23.94
C PHE A 113 -22.68 -5.69 -23.32
N THR A 114 -21.71 -5.21 -24.10
CA THR A 114 -20.44 -4.68 -23.59
C THR A 114 -20.17 -3.31 -24.19
N MET A 115 -19.74 -2.35 -23.36
CA MET A 115 -19.26 -1.06 -23.84
C MET A 115 -17.75 -0.95 -23.67
N ALA A 116 -17.07 -0.55 -24.75
CA ALA A 116 -15.62 -0.42 -24.80
C ALA A 116 -15.18 1.02 -24.49
N GLY A 117 -14.26 1.16 -23.54
CA GLY A 117 -13.65 2.44 -23.18
C GLY A 117 -12.57 2.93 -24.14
N GLY A 118 -12.15 4.17 -23.94
CA GLY A 118 -11.10 4.85 -24.72
C GLY A 118 -9.70 4.80 -24.10
N GLY A 119 -8.81 5.64 -24.62
CA GLY A 119 -7.40 5.74 -24.23
C GLY A 119 -6.89 7.19 -24.28
N GLY A 120 -6.07 7.58 -23.31
CA GLY A 120 -5.57 8.96 -23.19
C GLY A 120 -6.71 10.00 -23.17
N TRP A 121 -6.65 10.98 -24.05
CA TRP A 121 -7.66 12.01 -24.26
C TRP A 121 -8.81 11.59 -25.19
N SER A 122 -8.93 10.32 -25.56
CA SER A 122 -10.07 9.78 -26.30
C SER A 122 -11.07 9.12 -25.36
N ALA A 123 -12.36 9.43 -25.50
CA ALA A 123 -13.40 8.73 -24.74
C ALA A 123 -13.69 7.32 -25.28
N GLY A 124 -13.29 7.01 -26.53
CA GLY A 124 -13.57 5.74 -27.20
C GLY A 124 -13.55 5.88 -28.72
N PHE A 125 -14.61 5.45 -29.38
CA PHE A 125 -14.80 5.52 -30.83
C PHE A 125 -13.75 4.72 -31.60
N SER A 126 -13.04 5.32 -32.55
CA SER A 126 -12.07 4.62 -33.41
C SER A 126 -10.99 3.89 -32.61
N SER A 127 -10.59 4.44 -31.46
CA SER A 127 -9.62 3.81 -30.55
C SER A 127 -10.14 2.50 -29.93
N SER A 128 -11.45 2.28 -29.91
CA SER A 128 -12.10 1.11 -29.30
C SER A 128 -12.52 0.05 -30.32
N PHE A 129 -12.40 0.27 -31.63
CA PHE A 129 -12.93 -0.65 -32.66
C PHE A 129 -12.32 -2.06 -32.61
N ALA A 130 -11.05 -2.18 -32.23
CA ALA A 130 -10.43 -3.48 -32.00
C ALA A 130 -11.12 -4.26 -30.85
N ASN A 131 -11.39 -3.58 -29.73
CA ASN A 131 -12.12 -4.17 -28.60
C ASN A 131 -13.56 -4.54 -29.00
N MET A 132 -14.22 -3.65 -29.76
CA MET A 132 -15.58 -3.92 -30.25
C MET A 132 -15.63 -5.15 -31.16
N TYR A 133 -14.63 -5.30 -32.04
CA TYR A 133 -14.50 -6.49 -32.88
C TYR A 133 -14.34 -7.75 -32.04
N GLY A 134 -13.42 -7.76 -31.06
CA GLY A 134 -13.26 -8.89 -30.14
C GLY A 134 -14.56 -9.27 -29.42
N GLN A 135 -15.31 -8.27 -28.93
CA GLN A 135 -16.60 -8.47 -28.27
C GLN A 135 -17.66 -9.06 -29.22
N VAL A 136 -17.77 -8.56 -30.45
CA VAL A 136 -18.71 -9.06 -31.46
C VAL A 136 -18.38 -10.50 -31.87
N THR A 137 -17.11 -10.89 -31.91
CA THR A 137 -16.72 -12.30 -32.17
C THR A 137 -17.25 -13.27 -31.09
N GLY A 138 -17.48 -12.78 -29.87
CA GLY A 138 -18.11 -13.54 -28.78
C GLY A 138 -19.65 -13.46 -28.77
N GLY A 139 -20.26 -12.80 -29.75
CA GLY A 139 -21.72 -12.59 -29.84
C GLY A 139 -22.25 -11.50 -28.91
N TYR A 140 -21.41 -10.62 -28.37
CA TYR A 140 -21.87 -9.47 -27.59
C TYR A 140 -22.35 -8.35 -28.51
N ALA A 141 -23.44 -7.70 -28.16
CA ALA A 141 -23.70 -6.36 -28.69
C ALA A 141 -22.64 -5.43 -28.10
N SER A 142 -21.94 -4.67 -28.94
CA SER A 142 -20.83 -3.82 -28.53
C SER A 142 -21.14 -2.36 -28.80
N ALA A 143 -20.68 -1.43 -27.96
CA ALA A 143 -20.77 0.00 -28.23
C ALA A 143 -19.55 0.78 -27.74
N THR A 144 -19.40 2.01 -28.27
CA THR A 144 -18.42 3.00 -27.82
C THR A 144 -18.94 4.42 -28.12
N ILE A 145 -18.32 5.44 -27.53
CA ILE A 145 -18.66 6.85 -27.77
C ILE A 145 -17.39 7.72 -27.87
N ASP A 146 -17.44 8.78 -28.69
CA ASP A 146 -16.35 9.76 -28.82
C ASP A 146 -16.31 10.82 -27.70
N GLY A 147 -17.40 10.98 -26.94
CA GLY A 147 -17.49 11.96 -25.86
C GLY A 147 -17.48 13.43 -26.34
N GLY A 148 -17.75 13.68 -27.63
CA GLY A 148 -17.76 15.01 -28.22
C GLY A 148 -16.39 15.64 -28.46
N VAL A 149 -15.31 14.88 -28.27
CA VAL A 149 -13.92 15.33 -28.40
C VAL A 149 -13.20 14.41 -29.40
N GLU A 150 -13.21 14.77 -30.69
CA GLU A 150 -12.62 13.93 -31.74
C GLU A 150 -11.11 14.20 -31.89
N HIS A 151 -10.29 13.16 -31.68
CA HIS A 151 -8.91 13.10 -32.14
C HIS A 151 -8.52 11.65 -32.42
N GLU A 152 -7.91 11.39 -33.59
CA GLU A 152 -7.59 10.03 -34.09
C GLU A 152 -6.52 9.28 -33.27
N ASN A 153 -5.86 9.91 -32.29
CA ASN A 153 -4.81 9.26 -31.48
C ASN A 153 -4.93 9.46 -29.96
N GLY A 154 -5.86 10.29 -29.47
CA GLY A 154 -6.04 10.54 -28.04
C GLY A 154 -4.83 11.12 -27.30
N LEU A 155 -3.87 11.76 -27.99
CA LEU A 155 -2.63 12.26 -27.38
C LEU A 155 -2.67 13.74 -27.00
N SER A 156 -3.57 14.52 -27.57
CA SER A 156 -3.65 15.97 -27.36
C SER A 156 -5.09 16.45 -27.19
N VAL A 157 -5.23 17.60 -26.54
CA VAL A 157 -6.52 18.28 -26.31
C VAL A 157 -6.61 19.64 -27.00
N ALA A 158 -5.59 19.99 -27.79
CA ALA A 158 -5.39 21.33 -28.33
C ALA A 158 -6.60 21.88 -29.10
N GLU A 159 -7.34 21.01 -29.78
CA GLU A 159 -8.46 21.39 -30.64
C GLU A 159 -9.77 21.63 -29.88
N TRP A 160 -9.89 21.18 -28.63
CA TRP A 160 -11.18 21.19 -27.91
C TRP A 160 -11.12 21.68 -26.46
N ALA A 161 -9.94 21.68 -25.81
CA ALA A 161 -9.88 22.02 -24.38
C ALA A 161 -10.19 23.48 -24.08
N LEU A 162 -10.00 24.38 -25.04
CA LEU A 162 -10.20 25.82 -24.87
C LEU A 162 -11.19 26.34 -25.92
N THR A 163 -12.17 27.12 -25.47
CA THR A 163 -13.02 27.93 -26.37
C THR A 163 -12.27 29.15 -26.91
N SER A 164 -11.29 29.64 -26.15
CA SER A 164 -10.32 30.68 -26.50
C SER A 164 -9.18 30.68 -25.47
N PRO A 165 -8.00 31.28 -25.74
CA PRO A 165 -6.93 31.38 -24.74
C PRO A 165 -7.44 31.94 -23.40
N GLY A 166 -7.11 31.25 -22.30
CA GLY A 166 -7.59 31.56 -20.95
C GLY A 166 -8.97 30.99 -20.58
N ASN A 167 -9.72 30.38 -21.52
CA ASN A 167 -11.11 29.95 -21.31
C ASN A 167 -11.31 28.47 -21.67
N VAL A 168 -11.38 27.63 -20.64
CA VAL A 168 -11.59 26.19 -20.78
C VAL A 168 -13.00 25.87 -21.28
N ASP A 169 -13.10 24.94 -22.22
CA ASP A 169 -14.38 24.36 -22.61
C ASP A 169 -14.83 23.30 -21.59
N TYR A 170 -15.52 23.76 -20.55
CA TYR A 170 -16.05 22.86 -19.53
C TYR A 170 -17.15 21.93 -20.05
N ASN A 171 -17.85 22.26 -21.14
CA ASN A 171 -18.85 21.36 -21.71
C ASN A 171 -18.15 20.15 -22.33
N ALA A 172 -17.17 20.40 -23.21
CA ALA A 172 -16.36 19.35 -23.81
C ALA A 172 -15.65 18.48 -22.75
N LEU A 173 -15.08 19.11 -21.71
CA LEU A 173 -14.45 18.39 -20.61
C LEU A 173 -15.45 17.52 -19.83
N GLN A 174 -16.65 18.02 -19.54
CA GLN A 174 -17.68 17.24 -18.83
C GLN A 174 -18.24 16.10 -19.69
N ASP A 175 -18.34 16.30 -20.99
CA ASP A 175 -18.81 15.28 -21.92
C ASP A 175 -17.79 14.13 -22.06
N PHE A 176 -16.51 14.47 -22.16
CA PHE A 176 -15.39 13.52 -22.05
C PHE A 176 -15.34 12.82 -20.68
N ALA A 177 -15.55 13.58 -19.61
CA ALA A 177 -15.40 13.09 -18.24
C ALA A 177 -16.56 12.17 -17.83
N PHE A 178 -17.81 12.52 -18.15
CA PHE A 178 -18.99 11.81 -17.69
C PHE A 178 -20.27 11.89 -18.54
N ASN A 179 -20.68 13.02 -19.14
CA ASN A 179 -22.01 13.10 -19.78
C ASN A 179 -22.10 12.22 -21.02
N GLY A 180 -21.11 12.29 -21.91
CA GLY A 180 -21.12 11.48 -23.12
C GLY A 180 -21.13 9.99 -22.80
N LEU A 181 -20.41 9.58 -21.76
CA LEU A 181 -20.34 8.18 -21.35
C LEU A 181 -21.69 7.63 -20.92
N ILE A 182 -22.44 8.36 -20.09
CA ILE A 182 -23.78 7.92 -19.68
C ILE A 182 -24.76 7.94 -20.86
N ASP A 183 -24.68 8.94 -21.74
CA ASP A 183 -25.53 9.00 -22.94
C ASP A 183 -25.30 7.80 -23.84
N GLY A 184 -24.03 7.50 -24.16
CA GLY A 184 -23.66 6.38 -25.03
C GLY A 184 -24.15 5.04 -24.48
N ALA A 185 -24.04 4.82 -23.17
CA ALA A 185 -24.53 3.60 -22.54
C ALA A 185 -26.07 3.48 -22.63
N LEU A 186 -26.80 4.56 -22.38
CA LEU A 186 -28.26 4.58 -22.43
C LEU A 186 -28.79 4.44 -23.88
N ILE A 187 -28.15 5.14 -24.82
CA ILE A 187 -28.42 5.03 -26.27
C ILE A 187 -28.22 3.59 -26.72
N ALA A 188 -27.07 2.98 -26.41
CA ALA A 188 -26.76 1.61 -26.80
C ALA A 188 -27.82 0.62 -26.27
N LYS A 189 -28.16 0.69 -24.97
CA LYS A 189 -29.20 -0.18 -24.38
C LYS A 189 -30.57 0.01 -25.04
N SER A 190 -30.94 1.25 -25.38
CA SER A 190 -32.18 1.55 -26.09
C SER A 190 -32.20 0.92 -27.49
N ILE A 191 -31.12 1.09 -28.25
CA ILE A 191 -30.98 0.54 -29.60
C ILE A 191 -30.97 -1.00 -29.58
N ILE A 192 -30.24 -1.62 -28.66
CA ILE A 192 -30.20 -3.09 -28.50
C ILE A 192 -31.60 -3.63 -28.21
N LYS A 193 -32.32 -3.01 -27.27
CA LYS A 193 -33.71 -3.40 -26.95
C LYS A 193 -34.63 -3.27 -28.16
N ALA A 194 -34.49 -2.21 -28.93
CA ALA A 194 -35.32 -1.99 -30.11
C ALA A 194 -35.02 -3.01 -31.23
N PHE A 195 -33.73 -3.29 -31.47
CA PHE A 195 -33.27 -4.15 -32.56
C PHE A 195 -33.57 -5.64 -32.31
N TYR A 196 -33.30 -6.14 -31.11
CA TYR A 196 -33.53 -7.55 -30.74
C TYR A 196 -34.88 -7.81 -30.09
N HIS A 197 -35.69 -6.76 -29.88
CA HIS A 197 -36.96 -6.81 -29.15
C HIS A 197 -36.85 -7.32 -27.70
N SER A 198 -35.63 -7.33 -27.14
CA SER A 198 -35.32 -7.72 -25.77
C SER A 198 -34.16 -6.87 -25.25
N PRO A 199 -34.22 -6.35 -24.01
CA PRO A 199 -33.06 -5.71 -23.40
C PRO A 199 -31.92 -6.72 -23.20
N PRO A 200 -30.67 -6.27 -23.03
CA PRO A 200 -29.58 -7.13 -22.57
C PRO A 200 -29.95 -7.80 -21.24
N SER A 201 -29.64 -9.09 -21.12
CA SER A 201 -29.74 -9.82 -19.84
C SER A 201 -28.67 -9.38 -18.85
N TYR A 202 -27.49 -9.03 -19.37
CA TYR A 202 -26.36 -8.49 -18.62
C TYR A 202 -25.65 -7.42 -19.45
N SER A 203 -25.12 -6.41 -18.78
CA SER A 203 -24.39 -5.28 -19.35
C SER A 203 -23.01 -5.17 -18.70
N TYR A 204 -21.97 -5.09 -19.52
CA TYR A 204 -20.57 -5.04 -19.09
C TYR A 204 -19.86 -3.79 -19.57
N TRP A 205 -18.89 -3.33 -18.78
CA TRP A 205 -17.89 -2.35 -19.21
C TRP A 205 -16.53 -3.05 -19.35
N ASP A 206 -15.78 -2.70 -20.40
CA ASP A 206 -14.44 -3.23 -20.65
C ASP A 206 -13.48 -2.11 -21.07
N GLY A 207 -12.47 -1.86 -20.24
CA GLY A 207 -11.50 -0.82 -20.52
C GLY A 207 -10.20 -0.93 -19.73
N CYS A 208 -9.19 -0.25 -20.25
CA CYS A 208 -7.90 -0.04 -19.60
C CYS A 208 -7.48 1.43 -19.68
N SER A 209 -6.63 1.92 -18.77
CA SER A 209 -6.14 3.31 -18.79
C SER A 209 -7.29 4.31 -18.60
N GLN A 210 -7.53 5.20 -19.56
CA GLN A 210 -8.73 6.04 -19.60
C GLN A 210 -10.02 5.21 -19.57
N GLY A 211 -10.08 4.10 -20.31
CA GLY A 211 -11.18 3.13 -20.21
C GLY A 211 -11.33 2.54 -18.81
N GLY A 212 -10.24 2.38 -18.06
CA GLY A 212 -10.27 1.99 -16.65
C GLY A 212 -10.89 3.08 -15.77
N ARG A 213 -10.50 4.34 -15.95
CA ARG A 213 -11.11 5.50 -15.25
C ARG A 213 -12.60 5.59 -15.55
N GLN A 214 -13.00 5.47 -16.82
CA GLN A 214 -14.40 5.48 -17.24
C GLN A 214 -15.19 4.35 -16.56
N GLY A 215 -14.61 3.16 -16.39
CA GLY A 215 -15.22 2.09 -15.59
C GLY A 215 -15.46 2.50 -14.13
N TYR A 216 -14.48 3.14 -13.49
CA TYR A 216 -14.62 3.65 -12.12
C TYR A 216 -15.66 4.76 -12.02
N LEU A 217 -15.83 5.58 -13.07
CA LEU A 217 -16.90 6.57 -13.13
C LEU A 217 -18.27 5.88 -13.05
N PHE A 218 -18.50 4.81 -13.82
CA PHE A 218 -19.75 4.06 -13.73
C PHE A 218 -19.93 3.45 -12.34
N ALA A 219 -18.88 2.87 -11.75
CA ALA A 219 -18.93 2.36 -10.38
C ALA A 219 -19.34 3.44 -9.34
N GLN A 220 -18.80 4.66 -9.47
CA GLN A 220 -19.02 5.75 -8.51
C GLN A 220 -20.33 6.51 -8.73
N ARG A 221 -20.63 6.90 -9.96
CA ARG A 221 -21.74 7.83 -10.29
C ARG A 221 -22.97 7.13 -10.85
N PHE A 222 -22.76 6.09 -11.66
CA PHE A 222 -23.82 5.41 -12.41
C PHE A 222 -23.83 3.88 -12.20
N PRO A 223 -23.88 3.40 -10.94
CA PRO A 223 -23.67 1.99 -10.58
C PRO A 223 -24.73 1.01 -11.09
N ASP A 224 -25.85 1.53 -11.59
CA ASP A 224 -26.97 0.74 -12.10
C ASP A 224 -26.88 0.53 -13.64
N VAL A 225 -25.83 1.05 -14.28
CA VAL A 225 -25.65 0.99 -15.74
C VAL A 225 -24.96 -0.31 -16.18
N PHE A 226 -24.04 -0.85 -15.40
CA PHE A 226 -23.33 -2.09 -15.75
C PHE A 226 -23.36 -3.06 -14.58
N ASP A 227 -23.64 -4.33 -14.88
CA ASP A 227 -23.63 -5.43 -13.91
C ASP A 227 -22.19 -5.85 -13.58
N GLY A 228 -21.27 -5.73 -14.54
CA GLY A 228 -19.85 -5.99 -14.37
C GLY A 228 -18.97 -4.94 -15.05
N ILE A 229 -17.91 -4.50 -14.38
CA ILE A 229 -16.94 -3.53 -14.86
C ILE A 229 -15.54 -4.14 -14.79
N ALA A 230 -14.93 -4.38 -15.95
CA ALA A 230 -13.52 -4.72 -16.07
C ALA A 230 -12.74 -3.43 -16.33
N ALA A 231 -11.91 -3.03 -15.36
CA ALA A 231 -11.19 -1.76 -15.38
C ALA A 231 -9.72 -1.99 -15.03
N ALA A 232 -8.88 -2.11 -16.04
CA ALA A 232 -7.43 -2.32 -15.90
C ALA A 232 -6.67 -1.00 -15.86
N ALA A 233 -5.53 -0.96 -15.14
CA ALA A 233 -4.64 0.18 -14.99
C ALA A 233 -5.39 1.53 -15.01
N PRO A 234 -6.32 1.79 -14.07
CA PRO A 234 -7.28 2.87 -14.22
C PRO A 234 -6.64 4.24 -14.02
N ALA A 235 -6.89 5.18 -14.94
CA ALA A 235 -6.46 6.58 -14.85
C ALA A 235 -7.29 7.42 -13.85
N ILE A 236 -7.55 6.87 -12.66
CA ILE A 236 -8.19 7.57 -11.55
C ILE A 236 -7.20 8.51 -10.84
N ASN A 237 -7.71 9.45 -10.06
CA ASN A 237 -6.96 10.59 -9.53
C ASN A 237 -6.33 11.41 -10.68
N TRP A 238 -7.09 11.64 -11.75
CA TRP A 238 -6.62 12.26 -13.01
C TRP A 238 -5.72 13.49 -12.81
N SER A 239 -6.17 14.48 -12.02
CA SER A 239 -5.45 15.76 -11.87
C SER A 239 -4.04 15.57 -11.29
N PRO A 240 -3.83 14.91 -10.13
CA PRO A 240 -2.50 14.71 -9.59
C PRO A 240 -1.69 13.71 -10.42
N PHE A 241 -2.33 12.67 -10.97
CA PHE A 241 -1.66 11.67 -11.81
C PHE A 241 -1.08 12.29 -13.10
N PHE A 242 -1.91 12.96 -13.92
CA PHE A 242 -1.45 13.54 -15.19
C PHE A 242 -0.34 14.56 -14.97
N PHE A 243 -0.46 15.35 -13.90
CA PHE A 243 0.55 16.35 -13.56
C PHE A 243 1.86 15.67 -13.12
N ALA A 244 1.79 14.66 -12.25
CA ALA A 244 2.93 13.89 -11.76
C ALA A 244 3.74 13.22 -12.89
N GLY A 245 3.09 12.81 -13.98
CA GLY A 245 3.75 12.26 -15.16
C GLY A 245 4.79 13.20 -15.82
N THR A 246 4.78 14.49 -15.49
CA THR A 246 5.75 15.48 -15.99
C THR A 246 6.97 15.67 -15.07
N TYR A 247 6.95 15.09 -13.87
CA TYR A 247 7.93 15.38 -12.82
C TYR A 247 9.38 14.99 -13.16
N PRO A 248 9.67 13.82 -13.77
CA PRO A 248 11.05 13.49 -14.11
C PRO A 248 11.67 14.43 -15.15
N HIS A 249 10.85 14.95 -16.07
CA HIS A 249 11.27 16.02 -16.97
C HIS A 249 11.49 17.33 -16.23
N GLN A 250 10.60 17.69 -15.30
CA GLN A 250 10.79 18.87 -14.45
C GLN A 250 12.14 18.81 -13.71
N VAL A 251 12.48 17.67 -13.11
CA VAL A 251 13.78 17.43 -12.47
C VAL A 251 14.93 17.61 -13.47
N PHE A 252 14.82 17.08 -14.69
CA PHE A 252 15.84 17.29 -15.72
C PHE A 252 16.08 18.78 -16.04
N TYR A 253 15.02 19.58 -16.22
CA TYR A 253 15.17 21.01 -16.53
C TYR A 253 15.77 21.80 -15.36
N GLU A 254 15.51 21.40 -14.12
CA GLU A 254 16.11 21.99 -12.91
C GLU A 254 17.63 21.73 -12.81
N LEU A 255 18.15 20.68 -13.46
CA LEU A 255 19.60 20.41 -13.50
C LEU A 255 20.36 21.43 -14.36
N ASN A 256 19.67 22.26 -15.16
CA ASN A 256 20.25 23.26 -16.05
C ASN A 256 21.37 22.69 -16.95
N THR A 257 21.12 21.49 -17.50
CA THR A 257 22.05 20.74 -18.35
C THR A 257 21.45 20.53 -19.74
N THR A 258 22.29 20.54 -20.76
CA THR A 258 21.88 20.30 -22.16
C THR A 258 22.02 18.82 -22.56
N SER A 259 22.61 17.98 -21.72
CA SER A 259 22.87 16.57 -22.01
C SER A 259 21.81 15.69 -21.37
N PHE A 260 20.81 15.28 -22.16
CA PHE A 260 19.84 14.28 -21.73
C PHE A 260 20.49 12.88 -21.73
N PRO A 261 20.29 12.06 -20.68
CA PRO A 261 20.83 10.70 -20.64
C PRO A 261 20.30 9.82 -21.77
N HIS A 262 21.08 8.82 -22.14
CA HIS A 262 20.69 7.88 -23.16
C HIS A 262 19.72 6.82 -22.62
N PRO A 263 18.77 6.32 -23.44
CA PRO A 263 17.85 5.24 -23.06
C PRO A 263 18.52 4.02 -22.40
N CYS A 264 19.68 3.61 -22.93
CA CYS A 264 20.48 2.50 -22.41
C CYS A 264 20.88 2.69 -20.93
N GLU A 265 21.02 3.92 -20.45
CA GLU A 265 21.34 4.21 -19.04
C GLU A 265 20.13 3.90 -18.14
N PHE A 266 18.92 4.32 -18.54
CA PHE A 266 17.68 4.01 -17.82
C PHE A 266 17.35 2.51 -17.85
N GLU A 267 17.59 1.85 -18.99
CA GLU A 267 17.51 0.39 -19.11
C GLU A 267 18.46 -0.32 -18.14
N ALA A 268 19.70 0.16 -18.03
CA ALA A 268 20.68 -0.40 -17.11
C ALA A 268 20.30 -0.20 -15.64
N LEU A 269 19.78 0.97 -15.28
CA LEU A 269 19.25 1.26 -13.94
C LEU A 269 18.06 0.34 -13.60
N THR A 270 17.11 0.20 -14.52
CA THR A 270 15.96 -0.72 -14.37
C THR A 270 16.43 -2.15 -14.16
N LYS A 271 17.37 -2.61 -14.98
CA LYS A 271 17.94 -3.97 -14.87
C LYS A 271 18.67 -4.18 -13.56
N ALA A 272 19.39 -3.17 -13.07
CA ALA A 272 20.05 -3.24 -11.77
C ALA A 272 19.03 -3.30 -10.63
N ALA A 273 17.91 -2.59 -10.74
CA ALA A 273 16.84 -2.67 -9.76
C ALA A 273 16.19 -4.06 -9.72
N ILE A 274 15.85 -4.62 -10.89
CA ILE A 274 15.36 -6.00 -11.00
C ILE A 274 16.36 -6.97 -10.37
N ALA A 275 17.63 -6.92 -10.76
CA ALA A 275 18.65 -7.80 -10.22
C ALA A 275 18.82 -7.70 -8.69
N THR A 276 18.57 -6.53 -8.11
CA THR A 276 18.64 -6.30 -6.66
C THR A 276 17.42 -6.84 -5.93
N CYS A 277 16.24 -6.76 -6.56
CA CYS A 277 14.96 -6.96 -5.88
C CYS A 277 14.22 -8.25 -6.24
N ASP A 278 14.62 -8.93 -7.32
CA ASP A 278 13.97 -10.14 -7.85
C ASP A 278 13.76 -11.21 -6.76
N GLY A 279 14.83 -11.59 -6.06
CA GLY A 279 14.75 -12.63 -5.03
C GLY A 279 13.96 -12.29 -3.75
N LEU A 280 13.42 -11.08 -3.59
CA LEU A 280 12.75 -10.64 -2.35
C LEU A 280 11.35 -11.24 -2.16
N ASP A 281 10.78 -11.82 -3.21
CA ASP A 281 9.53 -12.60 -3.18
C ASP A 281 9.78 -14.11 -2.99
N GLY A 282 11.04 -14.53 -2.91
CA GLY A 282 11.47 -15.93 -2.75
C GLY A 282 11.75 -16.65 -4.06
N LEU A 283 11.64 -15.98 -5.22
CA LEU A 283 11.94 -16.53 -6.55
C LEU A 283 12.87 -15.60 -7.32
N ILE A 284 13.84 -16.15 -8.04
CA ILE A 284 14.69 -15.39 -8.96
C ILE A 284 14.22 -15.72 -10.37
N ASP A 285 13.41 -14.84 -10.95
CA ASP A 285 12.77 -15.04 -12.24
C ASP A 285 12.76 -13.78 -13.13
N GLY A 286 13.50 -12.77 -12.69
CA GLY A 286 13.69 -11.49 -13.32
C GLY A 286 12.49 -10.55 -13.17
N LEU A 287 11.68 -10.70 -12.12
CA LEU A 287 10.55 -9.82 -11.81
C LEU A 287 10.64 -9.24 -10.41
N ILE A 288 10.05 -8.05 -10.22
CA ILE A 288 9.81 -7.52 -8.88
C ILE A 288 8.36 -7.77 -8.48
N SER A 289 8.07 -8.91 -7.83
CA SER A 289 6.69 -9.24 -7.40
C SER A 289 6.30 -8.64 -6.04
N ASP A 290 7.28 -8.19 -5.27
CA ASP A 290 7.06 -7.50 -3.98
C ASP A 290 7.81 -6.15 -3.96
N PRO A 291 7.28 -5.11 -4.63
CA PRO A 291 7.96 -3.82 -4.75
C PRO A 291 8.13 -3.11 -3.40
N ASP A 292 7.33 -3.44 -2.38
CA ASP A 292 7.42 -2.80 -1.05
C ASP A 292 8.69 -3.22 -0.29
N LYS A 293 9.31 -4.34 -0.66
CA LYS A 293 10.61 -4.76 -0.11
C LYS A 293 11.79 -4.22 -0.92
N CYS A 294 11.54 -3.71 -2.12
CA CYS A 294 12.60 -3.25 -3.01
C CYS A 294 13.05 -1.84 -2.63
N TYR A 295 14.36 -1.67 -2.44
CA TYR A 295 14.97 -0.35 -2.31
C TYR A 295 16.29 -0.32 -3.07
N VAL A 296 16.41 0.62 -4.00
CA VAL A 296 17.58 0.79 -4.87
C VAL A 296 17.89 2.27 -4.96
N ASN A 297 19.10 2.67 -4.56
CA ASN A 297 19.57 4.03 -4.74
C ASN A 297 20.31 4.14 -6.09
N PRO A 298 19.73 4.76 -7.13
CA PRO A 298 20.32 4.80 -8.47
C PRO A 298 21.65 5.58 -8.52
N ARG A 299 21.91 6.47 -7.54
CA ARG A 299 23.16 7.25 -7.47
C ARG A 299 24.38 6.38 -7.22
N THR A 300 24.19 5.22 -6.58
CA THR A 300 25.27 4.24 -6.34
C THR A 300 25.77 3.58 -7.63
N LEU A 301 25.00 3.66 -8.72
CA LEU A 301 25.31 3.03 -9.99
C LEU A 301 26.00 3.97 -10.99
N VAL A 302 26.18 5.25 -10.65
CA VAL A 302 26.87 6.24 -11.48
C VAL A 302 28.30 5.76 -11.79
N GLY A 303 28.69 5.81 -13.06
CA GLY A 303 29.98 5.31 -13.55
C GLY A 303 29.98 3.83 -13.94
N SER A 304 28.91 3.08 -13.68
CA SER A 304 28.80 1.68 -14.12
C SER A 304 28.75 1.58 -15.64
N ALA A 305 29.42 0.59 -16.21
CA ALA A 305 29.50 0.40 -17.66
C ALA A 305 28.15 0.01 -18.27
N VAL A 306 27.79 0.67 -19.38
CA VAL A 306 26.58 0.42 -20.17
C VAL A 306 26.97 0.30 -21.64
N ASN A 307 26.31 -0.58 -22.38
CA ASN A 307 26.51 -0.65 -23.83
C ASN A 307 25.44 0.19 -24.54
N CYS A 308 25.84 1.27 -25.20
CA CYS A 308 24.92 2.18 -25.87
C CYS A 308 25.19 2.15 -27.38
N SER A 309 24.23 1.64 -28.14
CA SER A 309 24.30 1.66 -29.61
C SER A 309 24.33 3.10 -30.16
N ALA A 310 23.63 4.02 -29.50
CA ALA A 310 23.56 5.44 -29.88
C ALA A 310 24.91 6.20 -29.78
N THR A 311 25.85 5.74 -28.93
CA THR A 311 27.20 6.33 -28.79
C THR A 311 28.26 5.63 -29.63
N GLY A 312 27.91 4.52 -30.30
CA GLY A 312 28.86 3.72 -31.06
C GLY A 312 29.85 2.92 -30.17
N GLY A 313 29.55 2.69 -28.89
CA GLY A 313 30.45 1.95 -27.99
C GLY A 313 30.04 1.95 -26.51
N PRO A 314 30.88 1.38 -25.63
CA PRO A 314 30.66 1.39 -24.19
C PRO A 314 30.56 2.82 -23.65
N SER A 315 29.57 3.04 -22.79
CA SER A 315 29.27 4.27 -22.06
C SER A 315 29.23 3.95 -20.56
N THR A 316 28.88 4.95 -19.74
CA THR A 316 28.61 4.76 -18.32
C THR A 316 27.30 5.40 -17.90
N ILE A 317 26.72 4.93 -16.80
CA ILE A 317 25.56 5.60 -16.17
C ILE A 317 26.00 6.98 -15.69
N SER A 318 25.36 8.03 -16.19
CA SER A 318 25.60 9.41 -15.80
C SER A 318 24.89 9.77 -14.49
N ALA A 319 25.38 10.82 -13.82
CA ALA A 319 24.70 11.38 -12.65
C ALA A 319 23.28 11.88 -12.99
N ASN A 320 23.09 12.43 -14.19
CA ASN A 320 21.79 12.88 -14.68
C ASN A 320 20.81 11.71 -14.81
N ALA A 321 21.24 10.56 -15.37
CA ALA A 321 20.40 9.36 -15.45
C ALA A 321 19.94 8.91 -14.06
N ALA A 322 20.87 8.85 -13.10
CA ALA A 322 20.55 8.45 -11.74
C ALA A 322 19.57 9.40 -11.05
N ILE A 323 19.74 10.72 -11.20
CA ILE A 323 18.85 11.74 -10.61
C ILE A 323 17.44 11.65 -11.20
N ILE A 324 17.33 11.50 -12.52
CA ILE A 324 16.02 11.42 -13.20
C ILE A 324 15.32 10.09 -12.86
N MET A 325 16.07 9.00 -12.72
CA MET A 325 15.50 7.71 -12.32
C MET A 325 15.05 7.70 -10.86
N GLU A 326 15.78 8.37 -9.97
CA GLU A 326 15.34 8.60 -8.58
C GLU A 326 13.99 9.33 -8.55
N ALA A 327 13.79 10.34 -9.42
CA ALA A 327 12.52 11.03 -9.55
C ALA A 327 11.36 10.12 -10.03
N VAL A 328 11.65 9.05 -10.78
CA VAL A 328 10.65 8.04 -11.17
C VAL A 328 10.31 7.12 -10.01
N TRP A 329 11.32 6.59 -9.31
CA TRP A 329 11.14 5.59 -8.25
C TRP A 329 10.70 6.18 -6.91
N GLU A 330 10.90 7.48 -6.69
CA GLU A 330 10.45 8.17 -5.47
C GLU A 330 9.22 9.06 -5.68
N GLY A 331 8.93 9.41 -6.93
CA GLY A 331 7.80 10.24 -7.30
C GLY A 331 7.97 11.73 -7.00
N PRO A 332 6.95 12.55 -7.30
CA PRO A 332 7.00 13.99 -7.13
C PRO A 332 7.16 14.43 -5.69
N ARG A 333 8.08 15.38 -5.45
CA ARG A 333 8.34 15.97 -4.14
C ARG A 333 8.29 17.49 -4.16
N ARG A 334 7.83 18.10 -3.07
CA ARG A 334 7.98 19.53 -2.79
C ARG A 334 9.45 19.90 -2.56
N GLN A 335 9.76 21.19 -2.55
CA GLN A 335 11.11 21.69 -2.26
C GLN A 335 11.65 21.25 -0.88
N ASN A 336 10.77 21.05 0.10
CA ASN A 336 11.13 20.55 1.44
C ASN A 336 11.27 19.02 1.53
N GLY A 337 11.18 18.30 0.40
CA GLY A 337 11.31 16.84 0.33
C GLY A 337 10.03 16.03 0.56
N SER A 338 8.92 16.67 0.97
CA SER A 338 7.66 15.94 1.18
C SER A 338 7.09 15.40 -0.13
N SER A 339 6.60 14.15 -0.12
CA SER A 339 5.93 13.54 -1.28
C SER A 339 4.63 14.27 -1.64
N LEU A 340 4.34 14.34 -2.95
CA LEU A 340 3.11 14.88 -3.53
C LEU A 340 2.26 13.81 -4.19
N TRP A 341 2.89 12.81 -4.79
CA TRP A 341 2.22 11.75 -5.53
C TRP A 341 3.06 10.45 -5.51
N TYR A 342 2.40 9.33 -5.80
CA TYR A 342 3.01 8.01 -5.80
C TYR A 342 4.05 7.85 -6.92
N PRO A 343 5.14 7.09 -6.67
CA PRO A 343 6.14 6.76 -7.69
C PRO A 343 5.63 5.73 -8.70
N ALA A 344 6.30 5.65 -9.84
CA ALA A 344 6.16 4.49 -10.72
C ALA A 344 6.91 3.28 -10.13
N GLY A 345 6.61 2.07 -10.62
CA GLY A 345 7.30 0.87 -10.17
C GLY A 345 8.77 0.83 -10.60
N TYR A 346 9.59 0.06 -9.88
CA TYR A 346 11.02 -0.09 -10.18
C TYR A 346 11.30 -0.65 -11.59
N GLU A 347 10.36 -1.44 -12.13
CA GLU A 347 10.42 -2.02 -13.47
C GLU A 347 9.88 -1.09 -14.58
N ALA A 348 9.38 0.10 -14.22
CA ALA A 348 8.93 1.09 -15.17
C ALA A 348 10.13 1.63 -15.97
N ASN A 349 10.26 1.20 -17.21
CA ASN A 349 11.34 1.64 -18.10
C ASN A 349 10.85 2.75 -19.04
N GLY A 350 11.52 3.91 -18.99
CA GLY A 350 11.35 4.99 -19.96
C GLY A 350 12.60 5.11 -20.84
N GLY A 351 12.51 4.72 -22.11
CA GLY A 351 13.70 4.77 -22.99
C GLY A 351 13.50 4.65 -24.49
N THR A 352 12.52 3.91 -25.01
CA THR A 352 12.42 3.68 -26.47
C THR A 352 11.29 4.47 -27.14
N LEU A 353 11.48 4.86 -28.41
CA LEU A 353 10.54 5.67 -29.20
C LEU A 353 9.10 5.10 -29.25
N ALA A 354 8.95 3.77 -29.18
CA ALA A 354 7.66 3.09 -29.18
C ALA A 354 6.86 3.31 -27.88
N ALA A 355 7.56 3.60 -26.77
CA ALA A 355 6.95 3.95 -25.48
C ALA A 355 6.84 5.48 -25.28
N ALA A 356 7.54 6.29 -26.08
CA ALA A 356 7.72 7.72 -25.82
C ALA A 356 6.43 8.57 -25.82
N SER A 357 5.35 8.12 -26.48
CA SER A 357 4.07 8.85 -26.46
C SER A 357 3.31 8.74 -25.13
N THR A 358 3.68 7.78 -24.27
CA THR A 358 3.05 7.53 -22.95
C THR A 358 4.04 7.31 -21.80
N ALA A 359 5.34 7.22 -22.07
CA ALA A 359 6.37 6.99 -21.06
C ALA A 359 6.76 8.26 -20.30
N ILE A 360 6.88 8.13 -18.97
CA ILE A 360 7.20 9.23 -18.05
C ILE A 360 8.63 9.83 -18.28
N ILE A 361 9.54 9.09 -18.92
CA ILE A 361 10.86 9.58 -19.38
C ILE A 361 11.03 9.24 -20.87
N GLY A 362 10.77 10.20 -21.76
CA GLY A 362 10.91 10.07 -23.21
C GLY A 362 12.18 10.76 -23.72
N SER A 363 12.81 10.21 -24.76
CA SER A 363 13.91 10.91 -25.44
C SER A 363 14.01 10.57 -26.92
N THR A 364 14.65 11.47 -27.67
CA THR A 364 15.08 11.23 -29.06
C THR A 364 16.57 11.48 -29.18
N CYS A 365 17.29 10.49 -29.71
CA CYS A 365 18.74 10.51 -29.84
C CYS A 365 19.16 10.53 -31.30
N ASN A 366 19.93 11.55 -31.69
CA ASN A 366 20.48 11.73 -33.03
C ASN A 366 21.99 11.96 -32.92
N ASN A 367 22.78 11.17 -33.66
CA ASN A 367 24.25 11.27 -33.69
C ASN A 367 24.90 11.31 -32.28
N GLY A 368 24.44 10.47 -31.35
CA GLY A 368 24.96 10.40 -29.98
C GLY A 368 24.53 11.52 -29.04
N THR A 369 23.66 12.45 -29.48
CA THR A 369 23.06 13.47 -28.61
C THR A 369 21.59 13.16 -28.40
N CYS A 370 21.15 13.06 -27.14
CA CYS A 370 19.74 12.86 -26.80
C CYS A 370 19.10 14.16 -26.33
N THR A 371 17.82 14.32 -26.67
CA THR A 371 16.97 15.42 -26.23
C THR A 371 15.75 14.85 -25.48
N PRO A 372 15.30 15.50 -24.40
CA PRO A 372 14.08 15.10 -23.71
C PRO A 372 12.89 15.20 -24.66
N GLN A 373 11.94 14.27 -24.54
CA GLN A 373 10.65 14.33 -25.19
C GLN A 373 9.58 14.27 -24.09
N ARG A 374 9.04 15.44 -23.72
CA ARG A 374 7.91 15.49 -22.80
C ARG A 374 6.67 14.91 -23.50
N PRO A 375 5.99 13.91 -22.94
CA PRO A 375 4.81 13.33 -23.58
C PRO A 375 3.67 14.35 -23.65
N THR A 376 3.20 14.64 -24.86
CA THR A 376 2.08 15.58 -25.10
C THR A 376 0.88 15.27 -24.23
N LEU A 377 0.58 13.97 -24.05
CA LEU A 377 -0.50 13.46 -23.21
C LEU A 377 -0.54 14.13 -21.82
N PHE A 378 0.62 14.20 -21.14
CA PHE A 378 0.73 14.78 -19.80
C PHE A 378 0.92 16.29 -19.84
N THR A 379 1.67 16.83 -20.80
CA THR A 379 1.94 18.29 -20.84
C THR A 379 0.71 19.12 -21.19
N ASP A 380 -0.19 18.56 -21.99
CA ASP A 380 -1.43 19.24 -22.37
C ASP A 380 -2.35 19.50 -21.17
N TRP A 381 -2.28 18.67 -20.14
CA TRP A 381 -2.96 18.93 -18.87
C TRP A 381 -2.54 20.29 -18.29
N ILE A 382 -1.24 20.53 -18.23
CA ILE A 382 -0.69 21.77 -17.68
C ILE A 382 -1.05 22.94 -18.59
N LYS A 383 -0.78 22.83 -19.90
CA LYS A 383 -0.93 23.94 -20.85
C LYS A 383 -2.38 24.37 -21.04
N TYR A 384 -3.30 23.43 -21.24
CA TYR A 384 -4.66 23.74 -21.64
C TYR A 384 -5.64 23.85 -20.47
N PHE A 385 -5.45 23.09 -19.39
CA PHE A 385 -6.38 23.12 -18.25
C PHE A 385 -5.86 23.94 -17.08
N VAL A 386 -4.60 23.77 -16.67
CA VAL A 386 -4.05 24.51 -15.52
C VAL A 386 -3.74 25.96 -15.92
N GLU A 387 -2.81 26.13 -16.85
CA GLU A 387 -2.31 27.43 -17.32
C GLU A 387 -3.25 28.10 -18.32
N LYS A 388 -4.09 27.32 -19.00
CA LYS A 388 -5.05 27.79 -20.00
C LYS A 388 -4.37 28.60 -21.12
N ASN A 389 -3.10 28.29 -21.41
CA ASN A 389 -2.23 28.96 -22.34
C ASN A 389 -1.46 27.93 -23.21
N PRO A 390 -1.84 27.78 -24.50
CA PRO A 390 -1.17 26.86 -25.43
C PRO A 390 0.32 27.16 -25.66
N ASP A 391 0.78 28.37 -25.36
CA ASP A 391 2.16 28.81 -25.53
C ASP A 391 2.97 28.76 -24.23
N HIS A 392 2.40 28.28 -23.12
CA HIS A 392 3.10 28.18 -21.85
C HIS A 392 4.37 27.31 -21.96
N ASN A 393 5.51 27.86 -21.51
CA ASN A 393 6.81 27.21 -21.62
C ASN A 393 7.14 26.38 -20.38
N LEU A 394 6.90 25.08 -20.47
CA LEU A 394 7.15 24.11 -19.40
C LEU A 394 8.64 23.91 -19.07
N ASN A 395 9.56 24.38 -19.91
CA ASN A 395 10.99 24.11 -19.75
C ASN A 395 11.68 25.10 -18.81
N ASN A 396 11.01 26.19 -18.43
CA ASN A 396 11.55 27.24 -17.57
C ASN A 396 10.79 27.38 -16.25
N MET A 397 10.03 26.36 -15.86
CA MET A 397 9.31 26.33 -14.59
C MET A 397 10.27 26.03 -13.45
N THR A 398 10.17 26.78 -12.36
CA THR A 398 10.79 26.43 -11.08
C THR A 398 10.01 25.31 -10.39
N ARG A 399 10.64 24.62 -9.43
CA ARG A 399 9.94 23.63 -8.60
C ARG A 399 8.72 24.21 -7.89
N ALA A 400 8.79 25.46 -7.43
CA ALA A 400 7.68 26.09 -6.72
C ALA A 400 6.48 26.29 -7.65
N GLU A 401 6.70 26.87 -8.84
CA GLU A 401 5.67 27.05 -9.86
C GLU A 401 5.05 25.71 -10.27
N TRP A 402 5.87 24.68 -10.51
CA TRP A 402 5.37 23.34 -10.82
C TRP A 402 4.46 22.78 -9.70
N VAL A 403 4.79 23.01 -8.43
CA VAL A 403 3.99 22.56 -7.29
C VAL A 403 2.71 23.38 -7.13
N ASP A 404 2.75 24.68 -7.38
CA ASP A 404 1.57 25.54 -7.33
C ASP A 404 0.56 25.15 -8.41
N ASP A 405 1.04 24.86 -9.62
CA ASP A 405 0.23 24.38 -10.74
C ASP A 405 -0.36 22.98 -10.48
N PHE A 406 0.40 22.08 -9.85
CA PHE A 406 -0.10 20.78 -9.39
C PHE A 406 -1.31 20.97 -8.45
N VAL A 407 -1.17 21.85 -7.45
CA VAL A 407 -2.24 22.13 -6.47
C VAL A 407 -3.42 22.84 -7.13
N ALA A 408 -3.17 23.75 -8.07
CA ALA A 408 -4.21 24.46 -8.81
C ALA A 408 -5.05 23.49 -9.66
N GLY A 409 -4.41 22.58 -10.38
CA GLY A 409 -5.08 21.55 -11.18
C GLY A 409 -5.99 20.67 -10.32
N GLU A 410 -5.50 20.17 -9.19
CA GLU A 410 -6.31 19.37 -8.26
C GLU A 410 -7.51 20.16 -7.73
N ARG A 411 -7.28 21.40 -7.28
CA ARG A 411 -8.35 22.25 -6.72
C ARG A 411 -9.45 22.54 -7.73
N GLU A 412 -9.09 22.77 -9.00
CA GLU A 412 -10.03 23.18 -10.04
C GLU A 412 -10.81 22.00 -10.64
N TYR A 413 -10.14 20.86 -10.87
CA TYR A 413 -10.69 19.79 -11.71
C TYR A 413 -11.07 18.50 -10.97
N LYS A 414 -10.77 18.39 -9.66
CA LYS A 414 -11.09 17.18 -8.87
C LYS A 414 -12.53 16.73 -9.03
N SER A 415 -13.49 17.65 -8.95
CA SER A 415 -14.92 17.33 -9.04
C SER A 415 -15.40 16.89 -10.43
N ILE A 416 -14.57 17.10 -11.47
CA ILE A 416 -14.94 16.85 -12.87
C ILE A 416 -14.35 15.53 -13.34
N ILE A 417 -13.03 15.34 -13.26
CA ILE A 417 -12.32 14.26 -13.97
C ILE A 417 -11.56 13.28 -13.07
N ASN A 418 -11.27 13.60 -11.80
CA ASN A 418 -10.42 12.72 -10.97
C ASN A 418 -10.96 11.30 -10.83
N THR A 419 -12.28 11.14 -10.73
CA THR A 419 -12.89 9.81 -10.58
C THR A 419 -12.30 9.02 -9.40
N ASP A 420 -12.13 9.70 -8.26
CA ASP A 420 -11.42 9.21 -7.07
C ASP A 420 -12.32 9.11 -5.82
N PHE A 421 -13.65 9.15 -5.99
CA PHE A 421 -14.60 9.12 -4.89
C PHE A 421 -14.74 7.70 -4.31
N PRO A 422 -14.37 7.46 -3.03
CA PRO A 422 -14.20 6.10 -2.51
C PRO A 422 -15.49 5.43 -1.99
N ASP A 423 -16.60 6.15 -1.85
CA ASP A 423 -17.87 5.52 -1.46
C ASP A 423 -18.52 4.81 -2.67
N LEU A 424 -18.42 3.47 -2.66
CA LEU A 424 -19.03 2.58 -3.64
C LEU A 424 -20.28 1.87 -3.12
N SER A 425 -20.90 2.37 -2.05
CA SER A 425 -22.06 1.72 -1.42
C SER A 425 -23.25 1.56 -2.38
N ARG A 426 -23.41 2.46 -3.36
CA ARG A 426 -24.43 2.32 -4.41
C ARG A 426 -24.13 1.17 -5.38
N LEU A 427 -22.86 0.95 -5.75
CA LEU A 427 -22.45 -0.21 -6.57
C LEU A 427 -22.74 -1.51 -5.82
N ARG A 428 -22.41 -1.56 -4.53
CA ARG A 428 -22.75 -2.71 -3.69
C ARG A 428 -24.25 -3.00 -3.69
N ARG A 429 -25.08 -1.96 -3.51
CA ARG A 429 -26.56 -2.09 -3.49
C ARG A 429 -27.15 -2.48 -4.83
N SER A 430 -26.56 -2.05 -5.95
CA SER A 430 -26.99 -2.46 -7.29
C SER A 430 -26.64 -3.92 -7.60
N GLY A 431 -25.70 -4.51 -6.83
CA GLY A 431 -25.17 -5.85 -7.07
C GLY A 431 -24.04 -5.88 -8.09
N GLY A 432 -23.66 -4.72 -8.65
CA GLY A 432 -22.62 -4.60 -9.67
C GLY A 432 -21.25 -5.02 -9.17
N LYS A 433 -20.43 -5.55 -10.08
CA LYS A 433 -19.07 -6.05 -9.79
C LYS A 433 -18.01 -5.21 -10.48
N LEU A 434 -16.96 -4.83 -9.76
CA LEU A 434 -15.77 -4.15 -10.28
C LEU A 434 -14.57 -5.08 -10.15
N LEU A 435 -13.92 -5.40 -11.27
CA LEU A 435 -12.72 -6.21 -11.33
C LEU A 435 -11.59 -5.40 -11.96
N THR A 436 -10.51 -5.22 -11.19
CA THR A 436 -9.35 -4.40 -11.58
C THR A 436 -8.09 -5.22 -11.49
N TRP A 437 -7.21 -5.03 -12.47
CA TRP A 437 -5.80 -5.38 -12.32
C TRP A 437 -4.91 -4.20 -12.73
N HIS A 438 -3.70 -4.12 -12.20
CA HIS A 438 -2.73 -3.07 -12.53
C HIS A 438 -1.32 -3.67 -12.63
N GLY A 439 -0.61 -3.38 -13.72
CA GLY A 439 0.77 -3.80 -13.90
C GLY A 439 1.73 -3.07 -12.98
N LEU A 440 2.66 -3.80 -12.35
CA LEU A 440 3.67 -3.19 -11.48
C LEU A 440 4.83 -2.56 -12.27
N ALA A 441 4.98 -2.93 -13.54
CA ALA A 441 5.92 -2.31 -14.49
C ALA A 441 5.23 -1.26 -15.38
N ASP A 442 4.07 -0.75 -14.97
CA ASP A 442 3.36 0.31 -15.67
C ASP A 442 4.17 1.62 -15.63
N ALA A 443 4.61 2.05 -16.82
CA ALA A 443 5.42 3.25 -17.01
C ALA A 443 4.61 4.47 -17.43
N ALA A 444 3.28 4.34 -17.48
CA ALA A 444 2.35 5.42 -17.78
C ALA A 444 1.55 5.83 -16.55
N ILE A 445 1.00 4.87 -15.80
CA ILE A 445 0.16 5.11 -14.63
C ILE A 445 0.77 4.45 -13.39
N PRO A 446 1.11 5.21 -12.34
CA PRO A 446 1.54 4.64 -11.06
C PRO A 446 0.47 3.75 -10.42
N TYR A 447 0.78 2.45 -10.21
CA TYR A 447 -0.12 1.51 -9.54
C TYR A 447 -0.50 1.93 -8.12
N GLY A 448 0.38 2.70 -7.45
CA GLY A 448 0.14 3.25 -6.11
C GLY A 448 -1.16 4.05 -5.98
N GLY A 449 -1.58 4.75 -7.04
CA GLY A 449 -2.87 5.48 -7.04
C GLY A 449 -4.10 4.56 -7.08
N THR A 450 -3.98 3.37 -7.67
CA THR A 450 -5.04 2.34 -7.61
C THR A 450 -5.08 1.65 -6.25
N ARG A 451 -3.89 1.35 -5.70
CA ARG A 451 -3.73 0.78 -4.37
C ARG A 451 -4.37 1.66 -3.29
N ASP A 452 -3.99 2.94 -3.25
CA ASP A 452 -4.53 3.91 -2.30
C ASP A 452 -6.05 4.10 -2.45
N TYR A 453 -6.58 4.13 -3.68
CA TYR A 453 -8.03 4.15 -3.88
C TYR A 453 -8.71 2.91 -3.28
N PHE A 454 -8.20 1.71 -3.54
CA PHE A 454 -8.72 0.47 -2.97
C PHE A 454 -8.70 0.49 -1.45
N ASP A 455 -7.60 0.95 -0.85
CA ASP A 455 -7.45 1.07 0.60
C ASP A 455 -8.46 2.04 1.20
N ARG A 456 -8.67 3.21 0.57
CA ARG A 456 -9.71 4.16 1.00
C ARG A 456 -11.12 3.58 0.95
N VAL A 457 -11.45 2.82 -0.11
CA VAL A 457 -12.74 2.11 -0.17
C VAL A 457 -12.83 1.08 0.96
N SER A 458 -11.74 0.38 1.27
CA SER A 458 -11.71 -0.66 2.31
C SER A 458 -11.93 -0.16 3.73
N VAL A 459 -11.51 1.08 4.00
CA VAL A 459 -11.79 1.76 5.27
C VAL A 459 -13.28 2.07 5.40
N LEU A 460 -13.96 2.40 4.28
CA LEU A 460 -15.39 2.73 4.28
C LEU A 460 -16.30 1.50 4.26
N ASP A 461 -15.89 0.44 3.56
CA ASP A 461 -16.64 -0.82 3.46
C ASP A 461 -15.72 -2.05 3.64
N PRO A 462 -15.71 -2.68 4.83
CA PRO A 462 -14.93 -3.89 5.08
C PRO A 462 -15.32 -5.08 4.19
N GLU A 463 -16.54 -5.07 3.64
CA GLU A 463 -17.09 -6.13 2.77
C GLU A 463 -16.84 -5.84 1.27
N LEU A 464 -15.98 -4.86 0.95
CA LEU A 464 -15.75 -4.44 -0.45
C LEU A 464 -15.43 -5.61 -1.40
N ARG A 465 -14.80 -6.69 -0.92
CA ARG A 465 -14.35 -7.83 -1.73
C ARG A 465 -15.50 -8.65 -2.33
N ASP A 466 -16.72 -8.42 -1.86
CA ASP A 466 -17.95 -9.02 -2.39
C ASP A 466 -18.40 -8.36 -3.70
N TYR A 467 -17.87 -7.18 -4.03
CA TYR A 467 -18.25 -6.44 -5.23
C TYR A 467 -17.10 -5.68 -5.91
N TYR A 468 -15.93 -5.53 -5.30
CA TYR A 468 -14.74 -4.89 -5.86
C TYR A 468 -13.49 -5.73 -5.57
N ARG A 469 -12.80 -6.21 -6.61
CA ARG A 469 -11.58 -7.02 -6.51
C ARG A 469 -10.45 -6.40 -7.31
N TYR A 470 -9.26 -6.34 -6.70
CA TYR A 470 -8.06 -5.73 -7.26
C TYR A 470 -6.89 -6.73 -7.26
N PHE A 471 -6.17 -6.83 -8.39
CA PHE A 471 -5.01 -7.69 -8.59
C PHE A 471 -3.80 -6.88 -9.05
N GLU A 472 -2.67 -7.04 -8.38
CA GLU A 472 -1.39 -6.51 -8.86
C GLU A 472 -0.73 -7.53 -9.80
N ALA A 473 -0.20 -7.07 -10.93
CA ALA A 473 0.43 -7.90 -11.95
C ALA A 473 1.94 -7.59 -12.08
N PRO A 474 2.81 -8.34 -11.37
CA PRO A 474 4.27 -8.20 -11.46
C PRO A 474 4.77 -8.30 -12.91
N GLY A 475 5.68 -7.41 -13.32
CA GLY A 475 6.25 -7.41 -14.67
C GLY A 475 5.28 -7.09 -15.81
N ALA A 476 3.97 -6.88 -15.57
CA ALA A 476 3.03 -6.41 -16.58
C ALA A 476 3.20 -4.90 -16.77
N ARG A 477 3.10 -4.45 -18.04
CA ARG A 477 3.27 -3.03 -18.41
C ARG A 477 1.90 -2.36 -18.47
N HIS A 478 1.85 -1.14 -19.02
CA HIS A 478 0.61 -0.39 -19.18
C HIS A 478 -0.37 -1.11 -20.11
N CYS A 479 -1.40 -1.72 -19.53
CA CYS A 479 -2.42 -2.56 -20.19
C CYS A 479 -1.91 -3.86 -20.80
N ILE A 480 -0.70 -3.87 -21.35
CA ILE A 480 -0.11 -4.99 -22.10
C ILE A 480 0.68 -5.95 -21.23
N ASP A 481 1.01 -7.10 -21.83
CA ASP A 481 1.98 -8.02 -21.27
C ASP A 481 3.33 -7.31 -21.05
N GLY A 482 4.07 -7.80 -20.06
CA GLY A 482 5.51 -7.60 -20.00
C GLY A 482 6.18 -8.93 -19.70
N GLN A 483 7.32 -8.90 -18.99
CA GLN A 483 8.02 -10.13 -18.65
C GLN A 483 7.18 -11.06 -17.77
N GLY A 484 6.32 -10.50 -16.92
CA GLY A 484 5.44 -11.26 -16.03
C GLY A 484 4.09 -11.65 -16.61
N GLY A 485 3.70 -11.05 -17.74
CA GLY A 485 2.42 -11.31 -18.40
C GLY A 485 1.24 -10.56 -17.80
N SER A 486 0.11 -10.53 -18.52
CA SER A 486 -1.14 -9.92 -18.05
C SER A 486 -2.26 -10.96 -17.92
N PRO A 487 -3.32 -10.71 -17.11
CA PRO A 487 -4.38 -11.67 -16.88
C PRO A 487 -5.42 -11.69 -18.02
N HIS A 488 -5.20 -12.58 -18.99
CA HIS A 488 -5.99 -12.69 -20.23
C HIS A 488 -7.43 -13.17 -20.01
N GLU A 489 -7.76 -13.78 -18.87
CA GLU A 489 -9.11 -14.28 -18.57
C GLU A 489 -9.92 -13.35 -17.64
N THR A 490 -9.44 -12.12 -17.39
CA THR A 490 -10.09 -11.17 -16.47
C THR A 490 -11.56 -10.92 -16.82
N PHE A 491 -11.87 -10.65 -18.08
CA PHE A 491 -13.26 -10.36 -18.47
C PHE A 491 -14.15 -11.60 -18.31
N GLN A 492 -13.66 -12.79 -18.63
CA GLN A 492 -14.42 -14.03 -18.44
C GLN A 492 -14.65 -14.32 -16.94
N ALA A 493 -13.66 -14.05 -16.09
CA ALA A 493 -13.81 -14.16 -14.64
C ALA A 493 -14.87 -13.19 -14.09
N LEU A 494 -14.96 -11.98 -14.65
CA LEU A 494 -16.02 -11.02 -14.31
C LEU A 494 -17.40 -11.53 -14.72
N VAL A 495 -17.55 -12.07 -15.94
CA VAL A 495 -18.81 -12.69 -16.40
C VAL A 495 -19.24 -13.82 -15.47
N ASP A 496 -18.31 -14.70 -15.08
CA ASP A 496 -18.58 -15.78 -14.14
C ASP A 496 -18.97 -15.27 -12.75
N TRP A 497 -18.38 -14.16 -12.31
CA TRP A 497 -18.75 -13.54 -11.04
C TRP A 497 -20.15 -12.95 -11.07
N VAL A 498 -20.50 -12.21 -12.12
CA VAL A 498 -21.82 -11.57 -12.29
C VAL A 498 -22.91 -12.61 -12.46
N GLU A 499 -22.72 -13.57 -13.37
CA GLU A 499 -23.82 -14.46 -13.79
C GLU A 499 -23.91 -15.75 -12.98
N LYS A 500 -22.79 -16.19 -12.40
CA LYS A 500 -22.70 -17.46 -11.67
C LYS A 500 -22.35 -17.29 -10.19
N GLY A 501 -22.07 -16.06 -9.75
CA GLY A 501 -21.63 -15.78 -8.38
C GLY A 501 -20.23 -16.29 -8.07
N VAL A 502 -19.43 -16.65 -9.09
CA VAL A 502 -18.09 -17.22 -8.92
C VAL A 502 -17.05 -16.11 -8.92
N ALA A 503 -16.75 -15.60 -7.73
CA ALA A 503 -15.83 -14.50 -7.55
C ALA A 503 -14.35 -14.97 -7.70
N PRO A 504 -13.49 -14.28 -8.48
CA PRO A 504 -12.12 -14.74 -8.71
C PRO A 504 -11.23 -14.48 -7.50
N GLU A 505 -10.74 -15.53 -6.83
CA GLU A 505 -9.75 -15.40 -5.74
C GLU A 505 -8.32 -15.18 -6.25
N THR A 506 -8.08 -15.59 -7.49
CA THR A 506 -6.83 -15.43 -8.23
C THR A 506 -7.13 -15.16 -9.70
N LEU A 507 -6.21 -14.51 -10.41
CA LEU A 507 -6.21 -14.44 -11.87
C LEU A 507 -4.93 -15.08 -12.42
N THR A 508 -4.96 -15.65 -13.62
CA THR A 508 -3.74 -16.18 -14.26
C THR A 508 -3.18 -15.13 -15.21
N ALA A 509 -1.99 -14.61 -14.92
CA ALA A 509 -1.20 -13.81 -15.86
C ALA A 509 -0.41 -14.71 -16.81
N ARG A 510 -0.38 -14.37 -18.10
CA ARG A 510 0.40 -15.09 -19.11
C ARG A 510 1.25 -14.11 -19.92
N ASN A 511 2.53 -14.43 -20.10
CA ASN A 511 3.44 -13.63 -20.94
C ASN A 511 3.54 -14.16 -22.38
N ALA A 512 4.24 -13.44 -23.26
CA ALA A 512 4.42 -13.82 -24.66
C ALA A 512 5.15 -15.17 -24.87
N GLU A 513 5.86 -15.66 -23.85
CA GLU A 513 6.54 -16.96 -23.85
C GLU A 513 5.63 -18.09 -23.33
N ASN A 514 4.35 -17.81 -23.07
CA ASN A 514 3.37 -18.69 -22.43
C ASN A 514 3.77 -19.13 -21.02
N LYS A 515 4.60 -18.35 -20.31
CA LYS A 515 4.81 -18.55 -18.87
C LYS A 515 3.61 -18.00 -18.12
N GLU A 516 3.08 -18.80 -17.23
CA GLU A 516 1.90 -18.46 -16.43
C GLU A 516 2.27 -18.18 -14.97
N ARG A 517 1.59 -17.18 -14.42
CA ARG A 517 1.66 -16.78 -13.01
C ARG A 517 0.26 -16.51 -12.48
N LEU A 518 0.09 -16.56 -11.17
CA LEU A 518 -1.17 -16.40 -10.47
C LEU A 518 -1.05 -15.09 -9.73
N LEU A 519 -1.95 -14.19 -10.07
CA LEU A 519 -2.13 -12.93 -9.39
C LEU A 519 -3.01 -13.16 -8.18
N CYS A 520 -2.59 -12.59 -7.05
CA CYS A 520 -3.31 -12.65 -5.80
C CYS A 520 -4.22 -11.45 -5.62
N LEU A 521 -5.36 -11.68 -4.96
CA LEU A 521 -6.25 -10.59 -4.57
C LEU A 521 -5.56 -9.65 -3.56
N TYR A 522 -5.40 -8.39 -3.90
CA TYR A 522 -4.75 -7.38 -3.07
C TYR A 522 -5.40 -7.29 -1.65
N PRO A 523 -4.61 -7.15 -0.56
CA PRO A 523 -3.17 -6.93 -0.49
C PRO A 523 -2.33 -8.22 -0.51
N LYS A 524 -2.91 -9.36 -0.92
CA LYS A 524 -2.16 -10.61 -0.94
C LYS A 524 -1.10 -10.61 -2.04
N LYS A 525 0.03 -11.27 -1.78
CA LYS A 525 1.15 -11.40 -2.73
C LYS A 525 1.45 -12.87 -3.04
N ALA A 526 2.02 -13.13 -4.21
CA ALA A 526 2.53 -14.47 -4.53
C ALA A 526 3.86 -14.69 -3.81
N VAL A 527 4.06 -15.85 -3.20
CA VAL A 527 5.36 -16.24 -2.58
C VAL A 527 5.73 -17.64 -3.05
N PHE A 528 7.00 -17.81 -3.41
CA PHE A 528 7.53 -19.10 -3.83
C PHE A 528 8.08 -19.90 -2.65
N ARG A 529 7.82 -21.22 -2.62
CA ARG A 529 8.41 -22.14 -1.64
C ARG A 529 8.92 -23.40 -2.34
N GLU A 530 10.17 -23.77 -2.07
CA GLU A 530 10.70 -25.08 -2.47
C GLU A 530 10.09 -26.19 -1.60
N VAL A 531 9.70 -27.30 -2.22
CA VAL A 531 9.20 -28.49 -1.51
C VAL A 531 10.02 -29.70 -1.94
N GLU A 532 10.77 -30.30 -1.00
CA GLU A 532 11.36 -31.63 -1.19
C GLU A 532 10.24 -32.69 -1.15
N ASN A 533 9.94 -33.34 -2.28
CA ASN A 533 9.03 -34.49 -2.28
C ASN A 533 9.57 -35.66 -3.11
N GLY A 534 10.00 -36.71 -2.39
CA GLY A 534 10.50 -37.98 -2.92
C GLY A 534 9.44 -38.92 -3.52
N ARG A 535 8.39 -38.41 -4.17
CA ARG A 535 7.40 -39.24 -4.87
C ARG A 535 7.09 -38.71 -6.26
N LYS A 536 7.22 -39.60 -7.24
CA LYS A 536 6.89 -39.38 -8.66
C LYS A 536 5.39 -39.03 -8.79
N GLY A 537 5.12 -37.78 -9.12
CA GLY A 537 3.85 -37.30 -9.64
C GLY A 537 4.04 -35.86 -10.10
N CYS A 538 3.95 -35.60 -11.41
CA CYS A 538 3.85 -34.25 -11.92
C CYS A 538 2.49 -33.68 -11.49
N GLY A 539 2.50 -32.80 -10.49
CA GLY A 539 1.35 -32.01 -10.11
C GLY A 539 1.81 -30.74 -9.42
N MET A 540 1.48 -29.58 -10.00
CA MET A 540 1.47 -28.31 -9.27
C MET A 540 0.30 -28.37 -8.30
N SER A 541 0.55 -28.17 -7.00
CA SER A 541 -0.52 -28.11 -5.99
C SER A 541 -0.57 -26.72 -5.38
N LEU A 542 -1.71 -26.04 -5.55
CA LEU A 542 -2.03 -24.77 -4.93
C LEU A 542 -2.23 -24.96 -3.42
N GLN A 543 -1.61 -24.11 -2.60
CA GLN A 543 -1.99 -24.01 -1.19
C GLN A 543 -2.23 -22.53 -0.85
N LEU A 544 -3.47 -22.22 -0.46
CA LEU A 544 -3.79 -20.95 0.17
C LEU A 544 -3.19 -20.99 1.58
N LEU A 545 -2.11 -20.25 1.81
CA LEU A 545 -1.54 -20.12 3.15
C LEU A 545 -2.17 -18.91 3.84
N PRO A 546 -2.53 -19.03 5.12
CA PRO A 546 -2.97 -17.86 5.84
C PRO A 546 -1.79 -16.99 6.26
N GLY A 547 -1.94 -15.68 6.16
CA GLY A 547 -0.81 -14.74 6.05
C GLY A 547 -0.82 -13.84 4.81
N GLY A 548 -1.91 -13.83 4.04
CA GLY A 548 -2.04 -12.96 2.88
C GLY A 548 -1.15 -13.35 1.70
N CYS A 549 -0.75 -14.61 1.56
CA CYS A 549 0.05 -15.06 0.42
C CYS A 549 -0.67 -16.16 -0.36
N CYS A 550 -0.60 -16.15 -1.69
CA CYS A 550 -0.89 -17.34 -2.50
C CYS A 550 0.43 -18.07 -2.80
N VAL A 551 0.49 -19.38 -2.58
CA VAL A 551 1.76 -20.13 -2.71
C VAL A 551 1.83 -20.92 -4.00
N TYR A 552 2.97 -20.77 -4.67
CA TYR A 552 3.42 -21.59 -5.78
C TYR A 552 4.19 -22.82 -5.31
N VAL A 553 3.79 -24.03 -5.76
CA VAL A 553 4.53 -25.27 -5.53
C VAL A 553 4.88 -25.91 -6.89
N ILE A 554 6.17 -26.00 -7.21
CA ILE A 554 6.68 -26.72 -8.39
C ILE A 554 7.67 -27.80 -7.92
N PRO A 555 7.50 -29.07 -8.33
CA PRO A 555 8.48 -30.12 -8.02
C PRO A 555 9.72 -29.98 -8.92
N TYR A 556 10.90 -29.73 -8.33
CA TYR A 556 12.19 -29.79 -9.04
C TYR A 556 12.98 -31.06 -8.69
N LYS A 557 13.76 -31.53 -9.67
CA LYS A 557 14.53 -32.78 -9.60
C LYS A 557 16.00 -32.42 -9.37
N VAL A 558 16.53 -32.64 -8.16
CA VAL A 558 17.96 -32.44 -7.86
C VAL A 558 18.65 -33.78 -7.60
N PHE A 559 19.79 -33.96 -8.26
CA PHE A 559 20.70 -35.08 -8.07
C PHE A 559 21.30 -35.06 -6.66
N SER A 560 21.18 -36.17 -5.94
CA SER A 560 21.68 -36.33 -4.57
C SER A 560 23.20 -36.49 -4.49
N GLN A 561 23.83 -35.86 -3.49
CA GLN A 561 24.95 -36.47 -2.76
C GLN A 561 24.81 -36.26 -1.23
N HIS A 562 24.55 -37.39 -0.56
CA HIS A 562 24.86 -37.82 0.81
C HIS A 562 25.18 -36.79 1.93
N ARG A 563 24.47 -36.87 3.07
CA ARG A 563 24.84 -37.75 4.21
C ARG A 563 23.76 -37.88 5.30
N VAL A 564 23.79 -39.08 5.88
CA VAL A 564 22.96 -39.74 6.92
C VAL A 564 23.17 -39.18 8.33
N PHE A 565 22.12 -39.11 9.17
CA PHE A 565 22.01 -39.84 10.46
C PHE A 565 20.55 -39.96 10.95
N SER A 566 20.28 -41.06 11.65
CA SER A 566 19.01 -41.78 11.82
C SER A 566 18.38 -41.65 13.22
N GLN A 567 17.03 -41.71 13.28
CA GLN A 567 16.11 -42.50 14.14
C GLN A 567 16.51 -42.79 15.63
N SER A 568 15.64 -42.85 16.65
CA SER A 568 14.19 -43.11 16.77
C SER A 568 13.68 -42.79 18.20
N THR A 569 12.36 -42.70 18.29
CA THR A 569 11.40 -42.66 19.42
C THR A 569 11.63 -43.61 20.62
N ASP A 570 11.21 -43.20 21.83
CA ASP A 570 10.05 -43.83 22.51
C ASP A 570 9.58 -43.13 23.82
N PHE A 571 8.33 -43.45 24.16
CA PHE A 571 7.35 -42.79 25.04
C PHE A 571 7.29 -43.31 26.50
N CYS A 572 6.95 -42.40 27.45
CA CYS A 572 5.97 -42.50 28.58
C CYS A 572 6.43 -41.66 29.81
N GLN A 573 5.88 -40.45 30.05
CA GLN A 573 4.77 -40.10 30.99
C GLN A 573 5.01 -40.55 32.46
N GLN A 574 4.92 -39.71 33.51
CA GLN A 574 3.82 -38.85 34.03
C GLN A 574 4.42 -37.93 35.12
N SER A 575 3.95 -36.73 35.52
CA SER A 575 2.88 -35.83 35.10
C SER A 575 3.04 -34.48 35.83
N SER A 576 3.28 -33.40 35.09
CA SER A 576 2.56 -32.14 35.23
C SER A 576 2.37 -31.58 33.82
N ARG A 577 1.41 -32.17 33.08
CA ARG A 577 0.96 -31.66 31.77
C ARG A 577 0.50 -30.22 31.93
N ILE A 578 0.75 -29.36 30.94
CA ILE A 578 -0.28 -28.61 30.19
C ILE A 578 0.39 -28.13 28.87
N MET A 579 -0.09 -28.67 27.75
CA MET A 579 0.09 -28.33 26.32
C MET A 579 1.41 -27.66 25.85
N GLY A 580 2.24 -28.41 25.13
CA GLY A 580 3.35 -27.82 24.38
C GLY A 580 2.81 -27.04 23.18
N TYR A 581 2.85 -25.72 23.26
CA TYR A 581 2.62 -24.87 22.10
C TYR A 581 3.60 -25.23 20.98
N PRO A 582 3.26 -24.99 19.70
CA PRO A 582 4.18 -25.25 18.60
C PRO A 582 5.50 -24.46 18.79
N GLN A 583 6.63 -25.08 18.43
CA GLN A 583 7.90 -24.36 18.37
C GLN A 583 7.83 -23.29 17.28
N ILE A 584 8.32 -22.09 17.60
CA ILE A 584 8.40 -20.98 16.65
C ILE A 584 9.74 -21.05 15.92
N GLN A 585 9.72 -21.09 14.59
CA GLN A 585 10.94 -21.16 13.78
C GLN A 585 11.82 -19.91 13.99
N GLY A 586 13.14 -20.08 13.99
CA GLY A 586 14.10 -19.00 14.31
C GLY A 586 14.21 -18.70 15.80
N THR A 587 13.63 -19.56 16.64
CA THR A 587 13.75 -19.49 18.09
C THR A 587 14.18 -20.82 18.68
N SER A 588 14.99 -20.72 19.73
CA SER A 588 15.41 -21.81 20.60
C SER A 588 14.83 -21.61 22.00
N ALA A 589 14.96 -22.63 22.85
CA ALA A 589 14.70 -22.44 24.28
C ALA A 589 15.66 -21.40 24.87
N LEU A 590 15.21 -20.68 25.90
CA LEU A 590 16.09 -19.75 26.62
C LEU A 590 17.37 -20.48 27.11
N PRO A 591 18.56 -19.90 26.91
CA PRO A 591 19.83 -20.56 27.22
C PRO A 591 20.14 -20.62 28.73
N TYR A 592 19.20 -20.20 29.58
CA TYR A 592 19.30 -20.13 31.02
C TYR A 592 17.99 -20.55 31.69
N THR A 593 18.08 -20.93 32.97
CA THR A 593 16.91 -21.32 33.75
C THR A 593 16.13 -20.09 34.21
N ILE A 594 14.86 -20.01 33.83
CA ILE A 594 13.92 -18.98 34.30
C ILE A 594 13.38 -19.29 35.70
N LEU A 595 12.88 -18.28 36.41
CA LEU A 595 12.18 -18.50 37.68
C LEU A 595 10.81 -19.19 37.48
N PRO A 596 10.32 -19.94 38.49
CA PRO A 596 8.99 -20.55 38.46
C PRO A 596 7.85 -19.57 38.19
N THR A 597 6.71 -20.07 37.73
CA THR A 597 5.50 -19.27 37.48
C THR A 597 4.98 -18.64 38.77
N ILE A 598 4.60 -17.36 38.69
CA ILE A 598 4.06 -16.59 39.81
C ILE A 598 2.61 -16.19 39.45
N PRO A 599 1.60 -16.57 40.26
CA PRO A 599 0.22 -16.17 40.05
C PRO A 599 0.04 -14.66 40.18
N THR A 600 -0.78 -14.04 39.32
CA THR A 600 -1.05 -12.59 39.36
C THR A 600 -1.95 -12.15 40.52
N ASP A 601 -2.67 -13.08 41.11
CA ASP A 601 -3.59 -12.89 42.26
C ASP A 601 -2.93 -13.28 43.60
N GLY A 602 -1.67 -13.73 43.57
CA GLY A 602 -0.90 -14.09 44.76
C GLY A 602 0.01 -12.96 45.27
N PRO A 603 0.74 -13.20 46.37
CA PRO A 603 1.72 -12.25 46.87
C PRO A 603 2.87 -12.09 45.85
N LEU A 604 3.21 -10.84 45.54
CA LEU A 604 4.34 -10.54 44.67
C LEU A 604 5.67 -10.81 45.41
N PRO A 605 6.73 -11.23 44.69
CA PRO A 605 8.06 -11.35 45.27
C PRO A 605 8.53 -10.05 45.92
N GLU A 606 9.20 -10.13 47.07
CA GLU A 606 9.77 -8.97 47.77
C GLU A 606 10.72 -8.16 46.86
N ALA A 607 11.43 -8.84 45.96
CA ALA A 607 12.30 -8.21 44.97
C ALA A 607 11.57 -7.31 43.96
N LEU A 608 10.24 -7.42 43.82
CA LEU A 608 9.42 -6.54 42.99
C LEU A 608 8.70 -5.45 43.77
N THR A 609 8.49 -5.62 45.08
CA THR A 609 7.74 -4.66 45.92
C THR A 609 8.65 -3.79 46.78
N SER A 610 9.81 -4.31 47.17
CA SER A 610 10.81 -3.66 48.02
C SER A 610 12.24 -3.99 47.56
N PRO A 611 12.60 -3.71 46.29
CA PRO A 611 13.94 -3.99 45.78
C PRO A 611 15.01 -3.16 46.50
N LYS A 612 16.24 -3.67 46.53
CA LYS A 612 17.39 -2.89 46.99
C LYS A 612 17.59 -1.68 46.06
N PRO A 613 18.06 -0.53 46.58
CA PRO A 613 18.36 0.62 45.73
C PRO A 613 19.38 0.30 44.63
N PRO A 614 19.20 0.81 43.41
CA PRO A 614 20.13 0.57 42.30
C PRO A 614 21.46 1.27 42.53
N SER A 615 22.55 0.66 42.06
CA SER A 615 23.85 1.31 41.91
C SER A 615 24.04 1.82 40.48
N SER A 616 24.90 2.82 40.28
CA SER A 616 25.23 3.31 38.94
C SER A 616 25.86 2.21 38.08
N GLY A 617 25.42 2.07 36.84
CA GLY A 617 25.84 1.01 35.90
C GLY A 617 25.27 -0.37 36.20
N SER A 618 24.34 -0.51 37.16
CA SER A 618 23.71 -1.79 37.44
C SER A 618 22.71 -2.21 36.37
N LYS A 619 22.52 -3.53 36.21
CA LYS A 619 21.45 -4.13 35.41
C LYS A 619 20.08 -3.80 36.05
N SER A 620 19.53 -2.64 35.70
CA SER A 620 18.26 -2.12 36.22
C SER A 620 17.25 -1.92 35.10
N ILE A 621 16.03 -2.44 35.29
CA ILE A 621 14.87 -2.15 34.46
C ILE A 621 13.95 -1.23 35.25
N PHE A 622 13.82 0.02 34.81
CA PHE A 622 12.89 0.99 35.35
C PHE A 622 11.60 0.98 34.54
N ALA A 623 10.47 1.01 35.23
CA ALA A 623 9.14 1.18 34.68
C ALA A 623 8.32 2.05 35.64
N PHE A 624 7.14 2.49 35.21
CA PHE A 624 6.30 3.35 36.04
C PHE A 624 4.83 2.95 35.98
N TRP A 625 4.17 3.03 37.13
CA TRP A 625 2.72 2.98 37.25
C TRP A 625 2.27 3.88 38.40
N ASN A 626 1.53 4.95 38.11
CA ASN A 626 1.28 6.04 39.07
C ASN A 626 0.62 5.58 40.38
N SER A 627 -0.17 4.51 40.34
CA SER A 627 -0.86 3.94 41.51
C SER A 627 -0.12 2.77 42.17
N GLY A 628 1.13 2.49 41.78
CA GLY A 628 1.93 1.39 42.35
C GLY A 628 1.69 0.03 41.70
N ILE A 629 2.68 -0.86 41.84
CA ILE A 629 2.72 -2.18 41.20
C ILE A 629 1.49 -3.07 41.51
N HIS A 630 0.94 -2.96 42.72
CA HIS A 630 -0.25 -3.72 43.14
C HIS A 630 -1.53 -3.32 42.40
N ASN A 631 -1.55 -2.13 41.80
CA ASN A 631 -2.67 -1.61 41.04
C ASN A 631 -2.45 -1.72 39.51
N LEU A 632 -1.43 -2.47 39.08
CA LEU A 632 -1.27 -2.80 37.67
C LEU A 632 -2.44 -3.67 37.19
N PRO A 633 -3.03 -3.38 36.01
CA PRO A 633 -3.94 -4.30 35.37
C PRO A 633 -3.30 -5.68 35.18
N PRO A 634 -4.05 -6.79 35.35
CA PRO A 634 -3.47 -8.14 35.35
C PRO A 634 -2.62 -8.47 34.12
N ASN A 635 -3.02 -8.02 32.93
CA ASN A 635 -2.27 -8.23 31.70
C ASN A 635 -0.90 -7.51 31.69
N LEU A 636 -0.80 -6.32 32.31
CA LEU A 636 0.48 -5.59 32.43
C LEU A 636 1.34 -6.16 33.56
N LEU A 637 0.72 -6.57 34.67
CA LEU A 637 1.43 -7.24 35.76
C LEU A 637 2.12 -8.53 35.27
N ARG A 638 1.51 -9.27 34.33
CA ARG A 638 2.14 -10.44 33.70
C ARG A 638 3.39 -10.08 32.91
N ASN A 639 3.43 -8.94 32.23
CA ASN A 639 4.65 -8.46 31.55
C ASN A 639 5.78 -8.28 32.57
N VAL A 640 5.50 -7.56 33.67
CA VAL A 640 6.48 -7.32 34.75
C VAL A 640 6.96 -8.63 35.40
N ILE A 641 6.03 -9.56 35.65
CA ILE A 641 6.37 -10.89 36.18
C ILE A 641 7.21 -11.68 35.16
N ALA A 642 6.91 -11.61 33.86
CA ALA A 642 7.71 -12.25 32.82
C ALA A 642 9.13 -11.69 32.79
N TRP A 643 9.29 -10.36 32.88
CA TRP A 643 10.60 -9.71 32.97
C TRP A 643 11.37 -10.17 34.21
N TYR A 644 10.72 -10.20 35.38
CA TYR A 644 11.32 -10.69 36.63
C TYR A 644 11.80 -12.13 36.48
N ARG A 645 10.94 -13.01 35.96
CA ARG A 645 11.26 -14.43 35.80
C ARG A 645 12.41 -14.67 34.84
N ARG A 646 12.50 -13.86 33.78
CA ARG A 646 13.49 -14.00 32.71
C ARG A 646 14.82 -13.35 33.07
N PHE A 647 14.81 -12.14 33.61
CA PHE A 647 16.02 -11.33 33.72
C PHE A 647 16.64 -11.30 35.13
N SER A 648 15.87 -11.56 36.20
CA SER A 648 16.47 -11.63 37.54
C SER A 648 17.50 -12.74 37.72
N PRO A 649 17.38 -13.94 37.12
CA PRO A 649 18.45 -14.93 37.10
C PRO A 649 19.76 -14.42 36.46
N LEU A 650 19.68 -13.41 35.59
CA LEU A 650 20.82 -12.79 34.89
C LEU A 650 21.35 -11.54 35.64
N GLY A 651 20.83 -11.27 36.83
CA GLY A 651 21.24 -10.16 37.69
C GLY A 651 20.44 -8.87 37.48
N TRP A 652 19.36 -8.87 36.70
CA TRP A 652 18.52 -7.69 36.54
C TRP A 652 17.58 -7.47 37.73
N THR A 653 17.50 -6.22 38.18
CA THR A 653 16.49 -5.78 39.16
C THR A 653 15.43 -4.94 38.46
N ILE A 654 14.16 -5.21 38.75
CA ILE A 654 13.01 -4.55 38.11
C ILE A 654 12.41 -3.57 39.14
N TYR A 655 12.23 -2.32 38.74
CA TYR A 655 11.67 -1.25 39.55
C TYR A 655 10.42 -0.70 38.84
N VAL A 656 9.23 -1.06 39.33
CA VAL A 656 7.98 -0.43 38.89
C VAL A 656 7.69 0.74 39.83
N LEU A 657 8.27 1.88 39.50
CA LEU A 657 8.20 3.09 40.31
C LEU A 657 6.80 3.70 40.31
N ASP A 658 6.50 4.46 41.36
CA ASP A 658 5.20 5.11 41.55
C ASP A 658 5.32 6.47 42.24
N VAL A 659 4.18 7.10 42.50
CA VAL A 659 4.05 8.33 43.30
C VAL A 659 3.19 8.11 44.56
N VAL A 660 3.01 6.86 44.96
CA VAL A 660 2.17 6.51 46.11
C VAL A 660 2.91 6.88 47.40
N PRO A 661 2.31 7.67 48.31
CA PRO A 661 2.93 8.00 49.59
C PRO A 661 3.38 6.75 50.35
N ASP A 662 4.56 6.82 50.97
CA ASP A 662 5.18 5.74 51.76
C ASP A 662 5.48 4.43 50.99
N SER A 663 5.25 4.38 49.68
CA SER A 663 5.66 3.25 48.84
C SER A 663 7.19 3.12 48.85
N PRO A 664 7.76 1.92 49.05
CA PRO A 664 9.19 1.69 48.84
C PRO A 664 9.65 2.05 47.42
N LEU A 665 8.74 1.92 46.44
CA LEU A 665 8.93 2.22 45.03
C LEU A 665 8.58 3.66 44.66
N ASN A 666 8.26 4.52 45.64
CA ASN A 666 8.03 5.93 45.36
C ASN A 666 9.29 6.54 44.73
N VAL A 667 9.11 7.23 43.62
CA VAL A 667 10.21 7.80 42.83
C VAL A 667 11.11 8.78 43.60
N ALA A 668 10.61 9.43 44.64
CA ALA A 668 11.39 10.30 45.53
C ALA A 668 12.51 9.55 46.29
N ASN A 669 12.41 8.22 46.42
CA ASN A 669 13.47 7.39 47.01
C ASN A 669 14.63 7.13 46.04
N TYR A 670 14.47 7.40 44.74
CA TYR A 670 15.41 7.03 43.68
C TYR A 670 16.06 8.24 43.01
N ILE A 671 15.34 9.35 42.87
CA ILE A 671 15.87 10.61 42.32
C ILE A 671 15.48 11.77 43.23
N ASP A 672 16.25 12.86 43.17
CA ASP A 672 15.99 14.05 43.97
C ASP A 672 14.83 14.85 43.36
N THR A 673 13.60 14.55 43.78
CA THR A 673 12.38 15.17 43.26
C THR A 673 12.17 16.61 43.76
N GLU A 674 13.00 17.08 44.69
CA GLU A 674 12.99 18.46 45.21
C GLU A 674 13.91 19.38 44.40
N SER A 675 14.83 18.83 43.62
CA SER A 675 15.76 19.60 42.82
C SER A 675 15.16 20.04 41.48
N PRO A 676 15.16 21.35 41.16
CA PRO A 676 14.72 21.86 39.85
C PRO A 676 15.67 21.48 38.70
N LEU A 677 16.82 20.88 39.01
CA LEU A 677 17.77 20.33 38.03
C LEU A 677 17.43 18.89 37.64
N VAL A 678 16.45 18.26 38.30
CA VAL A 678 16.08 16.84 38.11
C VAL A 678 14.65 16.70 37.65
N VAL A 679 13.72 17.47 38.21
CA VAL A 679 12.31 17.49 37.81
C VAL A 679 11.77 18.92 37.77
N PRO A 680 10.76 19.23 36.93
CA PRO A 680 10.18 20.57 36.89
C PRO A 680 9.39 20.86 38.17
N ALA A 681 9.24 22.14 38.50
CA ALA A 681 8.55 22.55 39.72
C ALA A 681 7.09 22.08 39.81
N ALA A 682 6.43 21.81 38.67
CA ALA A 682 5.09 21.25 38.65
C ALA A 682 5.03 19.81 39.17
N PHE A 683 6.10 19.03 38.98
CA PHE A 683 6.26 17.70 39.55
C PHE A 683 6.41 17.80 41.07
N THR A 684 7.39 18.58 41.54
CA THR A 684 7.69 18.76 42.97
C THR A 684 6.49 19.24 43.77
N ARG A 685 5.69 20.16 43.21
CA ARG A 685 4.49 20.70 43.88
C ARG A 685 3.24 19.83 43.72
N GLY A 686 3.30 18.73 42.98
CA GLY A 686 2.13 17.90 42.68
C GLY A 686 1.05 18.62 41.87
N THR A 687 1.44 19.57 41.00
CA THR A 687 0.51 20.41 40.22
C THR A 687 0.39 20.01 38.76
N LEU A 688 0.94 18.85 38.35
CA LEU A 688 0.76 18.32 37.00
C LEU A 688 -0.73 18.12 36.69
N ASN A 689 -1.20 18.65 35.57
CA ASN A 689 -2.61 18.59 35.16
C ASN A 689 -2.76 18.26 33.66
N GLY A 690 -4.01 18.23 33.17
CA GLY A 690 -4.36 17.82 31.80
C GLY A 690 -4.72 16.33 31.67
N HIS A 691 -5.21 15.93 30.49
CA HIS A 691 -5.77 14.59 30.24
C HIS A 691 -4.77 13.44 30.46
N TYR A 692 -3.46 13.70 30.40
CA TYR A 692 -2.41 12.68 30.43
C TYR A 692 -1.36 12.93 31.52
N ALA A 693 -1.71 13.62 32.61
CA ALA A 693 -0.78 13.95 33.69
C ALA A 693 0.00 12.73 34.24
N ALA A 694 -0.65 11.56 34.34
CA ALA A 694 0.01 10.32 34.78
C ALA A 694 1.08 9.84 33.78
N GLN A 695 0.82 9.95 32.48
CA GLN A 695 1.81 9.63 31.44
C GLN A 695 2.99 10.62 31.51
N HIS A 696 2.70 11.91 31.63
CA HIS A 696 3.75 12.94 31.73
C HIS A 696 4.57 12.81 33.01
N THR A 697 4.00 12.28 34.10
CA THR A 697 4.74 11.92 35.31
C THR A 697 5.81 10.86 35.00
N SER A 698 5.46 9.81 34.24
CA SER A 698 6.43 8.81 33.76
C SER A 698 7.52 9.45 32.88
N ASP A 699 7.13 10.34 31.97
CA ASP A 699 8.08 10.98 31.07
C ASP A 699 9.11 11.81 31.85
N LEU A 700 8.68 12.59 32.84
CA LEU A 700 9.57 13.47 33.62
C LEU A 700 10.62 12.73 34.45
N ILE A 701 10.38 11.47 34.83
CA ILE A 701 11.31 10.70 35.68
C ILE A 701 12.25 9.80 34.86
N ARG A 702 11.90 9.52 33.59
CA ARG A 702 12.63 8.58 32.71
C ARG A 702 14.09 8.95 32.52
N TYR A 703 14.38 10.19 32.11
CA TYR A 703 15.76 10.63 31.91
C TYR A 703 16.56 10.76 33.21
N PRO A 704 16.04 11.34 34.31
CA PRO A 704 16.74 11.35 35.60
C PRO A 704 17.22 9.98 36.07
N LEU A 705 16.38 8.95 35.94
CA LEU A 705 16.72 7.58 36.33
C LEU A 705 17.86 7.03 35.48
N LEU A 706 17.75 7.16 34.16
CA LEU A 706 18.78 6.73 33.21
C LEU A 706 20.09 7.50 33.39
N LEU A 707 20.05 8.80 33.68
CA LEU A 707 21.24 9.60 33.93
C LEU A 707 21.95 9.19 35.21
N LYS A 708 21.19 8.96 36.29
CA LYS A 708 21.77 8.61 37.60
C LYS A 708 22.31 7.18 37.62
N TYR A 709 21.56 6.24 37.06
CA TYR A 709 21.82 4.82 37.23
C TYR A 709 22.24 4.08 35.95
N GLY A 710 21.94 4.61 34.76
CA GLY A 710 21.97 3.84 33.52
C GLY A 710 20.87 2.76 33.52
N GLY A 711 21.01 1.75 32.67
CA GLY A 711 20.08 0.61 32.59
C GLY A 711 19.07 0.78 31.47
N VAL A 712 17.86 0.24 31.68
CA VAL A 712 16.76 0.27 30.72
C VAL A 712 15.56 0.95 31.35
N TYR A 713 14.92 1.85 30.64
CA TYR A 713 13.56 2.27 30.94
C TYR A 713 12.60 1.59 29.97
N LEU A 714 11.62 0.85 30.49
CA LEU A 714 10.61 0.14 29.71
C LEU A 714 9.20 0.51 30.19
N ASP A 715 8.31 0.78 29.24
CA ASP A 715 6.89 0.85 29.53
C ASP A 715 6.34 -0.52 29.95
N VAL A 716 5.50 -0.56 31.00
CA VAL A 716 4.84 -1.79 31.49
C VAL A 716 3.99 -2.52 30.44
N GLY A 717 3.67 -1.86 29.32
CA GLY A 717 2.95 -2.44 28.19
C GLY A 717 3.81 -3.25 27.22
N ILE A 718 5.07 -3.54 27.53
CA ILE A 718 5.99 -4.28 26.64
C ILE A 718 5.96 -5.78 26.96
N LEU A 719 5.66 -6.61 25.95
CA LEU A 719 5.99 -8.03 25.97
C LEU A 719 7.36 -8.20 25.32
N GLN A 720 8.29 -8.83 26.03
CA GLN A 720 9.70 -8.82 25.65
C GLN A 720 10.07 -10.16 25.00
N PHE A 721 10.62 -10.13 23.77
CA PHE A 721 11.08 -11.34 23.06
C PHE A 721 12.59 -11.36 22.77
N GLY A 722 13.16 -10.24 22.34
CA GLY A 722 14.59 -10.12 22.02
C GLY A 722 15.50 -10.37 23.22
N ASP A 723 16.81 -10.53 23.03
CA ASP A 723 17.71 -10.72 24.17
C ASP A 723 18.18 -9.36 24.74
N LEU A 724 17.48 -8.88 25.76
CA LEU A 724 17.80 -7.64 26.46
C LEU A 724 19.18 -7.72 27.15
N ASP A 725 19.50 -8.88 27.74
CA ASP A 725 20.75 -9.06 28.49
C ASP A 725 21.95 -9.07 27.53
N GLN A 726 21.79 -9.71 26.38
CA GLN A 726 22.79 -9.70 25.31
C GLN A 726 23.01 -8.29 24.76
N LEU A 727 21.93 -7.56 24.40
CA LEU A 727 22.05 -6.19 23.89
C LEU A 727 22.78 -5.28 24.88
N TRP A 728 22.41 -5.36 26.15
CA TRP A 728 23.09 -4.62 27.22
C TRP A 728 24.56 -5.00 27.36
N THR A 729 24.85 -6.30 27.49
CA THR A 729 26.19 -6.78 27.84
C THR A 729 27.17 -6.69 26.68
N LYS A 730 26.72 -6.95 25.45
CA LYS A 730 27.58 -6.88 24.25
C LYS A 730 27.78 -5.46 23.76
N HIS A 731 26.72 -4.63 23.79
CA HIS A 731 26.73 -3.36 23.07
C HIS A 731 26.66 -2.13 23.95
N ILE A 732 25.87 -2.09 25.02
CA ILE A 732 25.61 -0.81 25.73
C ILE A 732 26.51 -0.59 26.95
N PHE A 733 26.75 -1.65 27.73
CA PHE A 733 27.63 -1.60 28.90
C PHE A 733 29.08 -1.95 28.55
N ASN A 734 29.31 -2.46 27.34
CA ASN A 734 30.63 -2.83 26.88
C ASN A 734 31.43 -1.58 26.43
N PRO A 735 32.53 -1.21 27.10
CA PRO A 735 33.32 -0.05 26.73
C PRO A 735 34.03 -0.19 25.36
N ASP A 736 34.19 -1.42 24.86
CA ASP A 736 34.78 -1.68 23.55
C ASP A 736 33.75 -1.58 22.41
N SER A 737 32.46 -1.54 22.74
CA SER A 737 31.39 -1.32 21.76
C SER A 737 31.39 0.13 21.31
N PRO A 738 31.13 0.42 20.02
CA PRO A 738 30.94 1.78 19.57
C PRO A 738 29.66 2.39 20.16
N TYR A 739 28.68 1.57 20.56
CA TYR A 739 27.36 2.01 21.02
C TYR A 739 27.32 2.25 22.54
N ASP A 740 26.61 3.28 22.98
CA ASP A 740 26.36 3.55 24.41
C ASP A 740 24.90 3.95 24.72
N PHE A 741 24.05 3.87 23.68
CA PHE A 741 22.61 4.08 23.72
C PHE A 741 21.90 3.08 22.80
N ALA A 742 20.74 2.58 23.20
CA ALA A 742 19.81 1.82 22.36
C ALA A 742 18.38 2.29 22.54
N GLY A 743 17.59 2.20 21.47
CA GLY A 743 16.17 2.54 21.49
C GLY A 743 15.49 2.26 20.15
N PHE A 744 14.29 2.79 20.01
CA PHE A 744 13.50 2.67 18.78
C PHE A 744 13.35 4.03 18.11
N THR A 745 13.15 4.05 16.80
CA THR A 745 12.85 5.27 16.04
C THR A 745 11.61 5.11 15.16
N MET A 746 10.87 6.21 14.96
CA MET A 746 9.81 6.30 13.96
C MET A 746 10.41 6.42 12.56
N GLY A 747 10.80 5.29 11.96
CA GLY A 747 11.20 5.18 10.56
C GLY A 747 12.27 6.19 10.10
N SER A 748 12.08 6.75 8.90
CA SER A 748 13.00 7.66 8.20
C SER A 748 13.22 9.01 8.88
N ASP A 749 12.33 9.43 9.78
CA ASP A 749 12.40 10.76 10.42
C ASP A 749 13.39 10.80 11.60
N LEU A 750 13.97 9.64 11.94
CA LEU A 750 14.94 9.43 13.01
C LEU A 750 14.47 9.99 14.37
N GLN A 751 13.17 9.96 14.65
CA GLN A 751 12.63 10.37 15.96
C GLN A 751 12.71 9.22 16.96
N ILE A 752 13.67 9.29 17.89
CA ILE A 752 13.84 8.27 18.93
C ILE A 752 12.66 8.34 19.91
N VAL A 753 11.92 7.23 20.02
CA VAL A 753 10.71 7.13 20.86
C VAL A 753 11.04 6.70 22.28
N ASN A 754 10.14 6.97 23.23
CA ASN A 754 10.43 6.92 24.66
C ASN A 754 9.92 5.66 25.41
N PHE A 755 9.29 4.69 24.74
CA PHE A 755 8.75 3.50 25.43
C PHE A 755 9.82 2.48 25.85
N ALA A 756 10.98 2.48 25.20
CA ALA A 756 12.11 1.62 25.51
C ALA A 756 13.42 2.35 25.21
N LEU A 757 14.14 2.75 26.27
CA LEU A 757 15.41 3.44 26.20
C LEU A 757 16.44 2.69 27.04
N MET A 758 17.64 2.49 26.52
CA MET A 758 18.72 1.80 27.21
C MET A 758 20.02 2.58 27.05
N CYS A 759 20.71 2.89 28.14
CA CYS A 759 21.99 3.59 28.08
C CYS A 759 22.81 3.41 29.36
N SER A 760 24.09 3.72 29.28
CA SER A 760 24.93 3.88 30.47
C SER A 760 24.56 5.15 31.27
N ALA A 761 24.95 5.21 32.55
CA ALA A 761 24.76 6.41 33.36
C ALA A 761 25.51 7.61 32.77
N ASN A 762 25.00 8.82 33.00
CA ASN A 762 25.53 10.07 32.42
C ASN A 762 25.59 10.09 30.87
N ASN A 763 24.71 9.35 30.19
CA ASN A 763 24.68 9.35 28.72
C ASN A 763 24.47 10.78 28.17
N PRO A 764 25.32 11.26 27.24
CA PRO A 764 25.34 12.66 26.82
C PRO A 764 24.14 13.08 25.96
N LEU A 765 23.54 12.14 25.21
CA LEU A 765 22.31 12.40 24.46
C LEU A 765 21.13 12.57 25.41
N VAL A 766 20.99 11.64 26.36
CA VAL A 766 19.94 11.70 27.39
C VAL A 766 20.08 12.96 28.25
N GLN A 767 21.31 13.37 28.57
CA GLN A 767 21.57 14.58 29.37
C GLN A 767 21.03 15.84 28.67
N ARG A 768 21.27 15.97 27.37
CA ARG A 768 20.77 17.10 26.57
C ARG A 768 19.26 17.05 26.38
N ALA A 769 18.71 15.89 26.07
CA ALA A 769 17.26 15.70 25.99
C ALA A 769 16.57 16.05 27.31
N HIS A 770 17.18 15.70 28.44
CA HIS A 770 16.68 16.06 29.78
C HIS A 770 16.76 17.56 30.05
N HIS A 771 17.88 18.21 29.70
CA HIS A 771 18.01 19.66 29.82
C HIS A 771 16.92 20.38 29.02
N ILE A 772 16.71 19.99 27.77
CA ILE A 772 15.66 20.53 26.89
C ILE A 772 14.28 20.32 27.52
N LEU A 773 14.00 19.12 28.03
CA LEU A 773 12.73 18.80 28.70
C LEU A 773 12.48 19.72 29.90
N LEU A 774 13.47 19.95 30.76
CA LEU A 774 13.33 20.87 31.90
C LEU A 774 13.05 22.32 31.46
N GLN A 775 13.67 22.78 30.37
CA GLN A 775 13.38 24.11 29.81
C GLN A 775 11.95 24.20 29.27
N VAL A 776 11.51 23.21 28.49
CA VAL A 776 10.16 23.18 27.91
C VAL A 776 9.08 23.17 29.00
N TRP A 777 9.34 22.51 30.14
CA TRP A 777 8.42 22.47 31.28
C TRP A 777 8.51 23.68 32.22
N LYS A 778 9.44 24.61 32.01
CA LYS A 778 9.64 25.75 32.91
C LYS A 778 8.39 26.65 32.94
N GLY A 779 7.76 26.74 34.10
CA GLY A 779 6.54 27.53 34.29
C GLY A 779 5.26 26.88 33.76
N LYS A 780 5.31 25.63 33.27
CA LYS A 780 4.15 24.88 32.79
C LYS A 780 3.68 23.84 33.80
N THR A 781 2.39 23.50 33.76
CA THR A 781 1.78 22.40 34.54
C THR A 781 1.24 21.26 33.66
N ASN A 782 1.21 21.46 32.34
CA ASN A 782 0.86 20.49 31.31
C ASN A 782 1.70 20.77 30.06
N THR A 783 1.51 19.97 29.00
CA THR A 783 2.29 20.07 27.78
C THR A 783 1.61 20.86 26.66
N THR A 784 0.48 21.52 26.91
CA THR A 784 -0.18 22.34 25.89
C THR A 784 0.77 23.43 25.37
N ASP A 785 0.81 23.58 24.05
CA ASP A 785 1.70 24.46 23.29
C ASP A 785 3.19 24.22 23.58
N ALA A 786 3.58 23.02 24.01
CA ALA A 786 5.00 22.71 24.25
C ALA A 786 5.80 22.66 22.95
N HIS A 787 5.17 22.24 21.85
CA HIS A 787 5.76 22.24 20.50
C HIS A 787 6.19 23.64 20.03
N THR A 788 5.58 24.71 20.54
CA THR A 788 5.94 26.09 20.20
C THR A 788 7.19 26.59 20.91
N HIS A 789 7.69 25.85 21.91
CA HIS A 789 8.83 26.28 22.70
C HIS A 789 10.11 26.30 21.84
N PRO A 790 10.96 27.35 21.91
CA PRO A 790 12.14 27.50 21.03
C PRO A 790 13.12 26.32 21.08
N MET A 791 13.16 25.58 22.19
CA MET A 791 14.00 24.40 22.33
C MET A 791 13.51 23.19 21.52
N VAL A 792 12.29 23.22 20.96
CA VAL A 792 11.73 22.11 20.16
C VAL A 792 11.04 22.58 18.88
N SER A 793 10.68 23.85 18.72
CA SER A 793 9.90 24.36 17.56
C SER A 793 10.58 24.22 16.19
N HIS A 794 11.91 24.09 16.17
CA HIS A 794 12.73 23.75 15.01
C HIS A 794 12.68 22.27 14.59
N VAL A 795 12.05 21.40 15.38
CA VAL A 795 11.84 19.99 15.05
C VAL A 795 10.47 19.85 14.38
N PRO A 796 10.34 19.06 13.30
CA PRO A 796 9.04 18.80 12.68
C PRO A 796 8.03 18.18 13.66
N LEU A 797 6.78 18.66 13.57
CA LEU A 797 5.66 18.12 14.35
C LEU A 797 5.44 16.63 14.03
N MET A 798 4.99 15.88 15.02
CA MET A 798 4.52 14.50 14.82
C MET A 798 3.20 14.53 14.05
N ARG A 799 3.20 13.88 12.88
CA ARG A 799 2.06 13.89 11.96
C ARG A 799 1.00 12.88 12.37
N VAL A 800 -0.27 13.27 12.30
CA VAL A 800 -1.43 12.38 12.43
C VAL A 800 -2.12 12.16 11.08
N PRO A 801 -2.66 10.96 10.78
CA PRO A 801 -3.28 10.66 9.48
C PRO A 801 -4.52 11.50 9.18
N GLN A 802 -5.27 11.90 10.22
CA GLN A 802 -6.48 12.70 10.10
C GLN A 802 -6.75 13.45 11.40
N GLU A 803 -7.32 14.65 11.33
CA GLU A 803 -7.81 15.37 12.51
C GLU A 803 -9.06 14.68 13.07
N VAL A 804 -9.06 14.37 14.37
CA VAL A 804 -10.17 13.69 15.06
C VAL A 804 -10.62 14.51 16.26
N ILE A 805 -11.94 14.71 16.42
CA ILE A 805 -12.51 15.31 17.62
C ILE A 805 -13.07 14.21 18.52
N VAL A 806 -12.53 14.10 19.73
CA VAL A 806 -13.00 13.14 20.73
C VAL A 806 -13.73 13.87 21.85
N GLU A 807 -14.96 13.47 22.14
CA GLU A 807 -15.73 13.96 23.27
C GLU A 807 -15.71 12.93 24.41
N GLU A 808 -15.23 13.31 25.58
CA GLU A 808 -15.28 12.47 26.78
C GLU A 808 -16.26 13.07 27.80
N GLU A 809 -17.15 12.21 28.34
CA GLU A 809 -18.10 12.61 29.38
C GLU A 809 -17.36 13.22 30.58
N GLY A 810 -17.67 14.48 30.87
CA GLY A 810 -17.08 15.23 31.99
C GLY A 810 -15.67 15.79 31.73
N GLN A 811 -15.06 15.57 30.56
CA GLN A 811 -13.70 16.07 30.24
C GLN A 811 -13.62 17.01 29.03
N GLY A 812 -14.73 17.24 28.32
CA GLY A 812 -14.80 18.21 27.22
C GLY A 812 -14.38 17.62 25.86
N LYS A 813 -14.29 18.49 24.85
CA LYS A 813 -13.87 18.12 23.49
C LYS A 813 -12.36 18.27 23.35
N MET A 814 -11.69 17.24 22.84
CA MET A 814 -10.26 17.27 22.49
C MET A 814 -10.09 17.14 20.98
N VAL A 815 -9.37 18.07 20.36
CA VAL A 815 -8.94 17.95 18.96
C VAL A 815 -7.62 17.19 18.93
N ILE A 816 -7.57 16.11 18.17
CA ILE A 816 -6.37 15.33 17.89
C ILE A 816 -5.88 15.76 16.51
N ASN A 817 -4.85 16.61 16.52
CA ASN A 817 -4.12 17.09 15.35
C ASN A 817 -2.61 16.94 15.60
N ASP A 818 -1.78 17.37 14.65
CA ASP A 818 -0.32 17.26 14.74
C ASP A 818 0.23 17.96 16.00
N GLU A 819 -0.29 19.13 16.33
CA GLU A 819 0.12 19.93 17.50
C GLU A 819 -0.19 19.19 18.80
N ALA A 820 -1.42 18.70 18.95
CA ALA A 820 -1.86 17.97 20.14
C ALA A 820 -1.09 16.65 20.33
N MET A 821 -0.80 15.93 19.25
CA MET A 821 0.06 14.73 19.30
C MET A 821 1.49 15.09 19.68
N THR A 822 2.01 16.19 19.12
CA THR A 822 3.36 16.70 19.40
C THR A 822 3.52 17.09 20.86
N ASP A 823 2.53 17.81 21.41
CA ASP A 823 2.46 18.19 22.82
C ASP A 823 2.29 16.99 23.74
N TYR A 824 1.46 16.01 23.35
CA TYR A 824 1.30 14.77 24.12
C TYR A 824 2.63 14.04 24.28
N ALA A 825 3.39 13.89 23.18
CA ALA A 825 4.66 13.19 23.15
C ALA A 825 5.88 14.14 23.16
N VAL A 826 5.78 15.25 23.91
CA VAL A 826 6.83 16.28 23.99
C VAL A 826 8.21 15.74 24.37
N GLN A 827 8.31 14.67 25.16
CA GLN A 827 9.60 14.06 25.49
C GLN A 827 10.33 13.51 24.25
N ILE A 828 9.58 12.94 23.29
CA ILE A 828 10.13 12.47 22.01
C ILE A 828 10.68 13.66 21.20
N GLN A 829 9.98 14.81 21.24
CA GLN A 829 10.45 16.04 20.60
C GLN A 829 11.72 16.60 21.26
N CYS A 830 11.82 16.53 22.59
CA CYS A 830 13.03 16.91 23.32
C CYS A 830 14.22 16.03 22.93
N MET A 831 14.00 14.71 22.78
CA MET A 831 15.00 13.79 22.26
C MET A 831 15.40 14.16 20.83
N ARG A 832 14.42 14.37 19.94
CA ARG A 832 14.71 14.71 18.53
C ARG A 832 15.46 16.03 18.38
N SER A 833 15.17 17.00 19.24
CA SER A 833 15.95 18.23 19.32
C SER A 833 17.39 17.97 19.73
N ALA A 834 17.63 17.17 20.78
CA ALA A 834 18.99 16.79 21.20
C ALA A 834 19.76 16.05 20.09
N GLN A 835 19.08 15.18 19.33
CA GLN A 835 19.63 14.49 18.16
C GLN A 835 20.04 15.46 17.04
N GLY A 836 19.31 16.56 16.85
CA GLY A 836 19.58 17.56 15.81
C GLY A 836 20.45 18.73 16.26
N TRP A 837 20.91 18.75 17.51
CA TRP A 837 21.66 19.88 18.06
C TRP A 837 23.16 19.75 17.81
N VAL A 838 23.81 20.85 17.43
CA VAL A 838 25.27 20.99 17.43
C VAL A 838 25.65 22.12 18.38
N ASP A 839 26.50 21.83 19.35
CA ASP A 839 27.02 22.79 20.32
C ASP A 839 28.54 22.88 20.17
N GLU A 840 29.01 23.92 19.48
CA GLU A 840 30.45 24.15 19.28
C GLU A 840 31.17 24.55 20.58
N GLY A 841 30.43 24.98 21.61
CA GLY A 841 30.99 25.36 22.90
C GLY A 841 31.54 24.17 23.68
N ASP A 842 30.94 22.99 23.54
CA ASP A 842 31.38 21.75 24.18
C ASP A 842 31.73 20.62 23.20
N GLY A 843 31.62 20.88 21.88
CA GLY A 843 31.97 19.94 20.82
C GLY A 843 30.88 18.89 20.54
N TRP A 844 29.65 19.07 21.02
CA TRP A 844 28.54 18.17 20.71
C TRP A 844 28.13 18.24 19.24
N ASP A 845 28.04 17.06 18.62
CA ASP A 845 27.46 16.86 17.30
C ASP A 845 26.41 15.75 17.40
N GLY A 846 25.16 16.15 17.59
CA GLY A 846 24.02 15.24 17.74
C GLY A 846 23.87 14.28 16.55
N PRO A 847 23.83 14.77 15.29
CA PRO A 847 23.70 13.90 14.13
C PRO A 847 24.81 12.85 14.04
N LYS A 848 26.06 13.26 14.29
CA LYS A 848 27.20 12.35 14.33
C LYS A 848 27.07 11.33 15.46
N TYR A 849 26.73 11.78 16.67
CA TYR A 849 26.56 10.91 17.82
C TYR A 849 25.51 9.83 17.56
N VAL A 850 24.33 10.20 17.06
CA VAL A 850 23.26 9.23 16.80
C VAL A 850 23.70 8.15 15.82
N ARG A 851 24.41 8.53 14.75
CA ARG A 851 24.90 7.58 13.76
C ARG A 851 25.99 6.64 14.29
N GLU A 852 26.88 7.16 15.14
CA GLU A 852 28.09 6.42 15.56
C GLU A 852 27.93 5.71 16.91
N LYS A 853 26.96 6.12 17.73
CA LYS A 853 26.82 5.73 19.15
C LYS A 853 25.46 5.12 19.51
N CYS A 854 24.43 5.21 18.65
CA CYS A 854 23.11 4.65 18.96
C CYS A 854 22.81 3.34 18.20
N TRP A 855 22.42 2.30 18.94
CA TRP A 855 21.81 1.09 18.42
C TRP A 855 20.29 1.32 18.26
N LEU A 856 19.87 1.76 17.09
CA LEU A 856 18.47 2.08 16.82
C LEU A 856 17.75 0.95 16.11
N LEU A 857 16.54 0.63 16.55
CA LEU A 857 15.64 -0.31 15.90
C LEU A 857 14.45 0.42 15.29
N SER A 858 13.89 -0.11 14.19
CA SER A 858 12.62 0.36 13.65
C SER A 858 11.51 0.13 14.67
N MET A 859 10.78 1.18 15.05
CA MET A 859 9.60 1.06 15.93
C MET A 859 8.54 0.16 15.30
N MET A 860 8.33 0.30 13.98
CA MET A 860 7.30 -0.43 13.25
C MET A 860 7.60 -1.93 13.24
N ASP A 861 8.78 -2.32 12.76
CA ASP A 861 9.14 -3.74 12.64
C ASP A 861 9.50 -4.37 14.00
N GLY A 862 10.14 -3.59 14.87
CA GLY A 862 10.73 -4.08 16.11
C GLY A 862 9.80 -4.08 17.33
N ALA A 863 8.67 -3.35 17.28
CA ALA A 863 7.74 -3.22 18.41
C ALA A 863 6.24 -3.19 18.03
N PHE A 864 5.90 -2.73 16.82
CA PHE A 864 4.52 -2.49 16.36
C PHE A 864 4.10 -3.37 15.17
N ALA A 865 4.81 -4.47 14.90
CA ALA A 865 4.54 -5.30 13.72
C ALA A 865 3.08 -5.82 13.66
N HIS A 866 2.51 -6.20 14.82
CA HIS A 866 1.10 -6.60 14.92
C HIS A 866 0.10 -5.50 14.50
N GLU A 867 0.41 -4.23 14.76
CA GLU A 867 -0.43 -3.11 14.36
C GLU A 867 -0.39 -2.96 12.83
N GLN A 868 0.80 -3.01 12.21
CA GLN A 868 0.93 -2.99 10.75
C GLN A 868 0.20 -4.15 10.08
N MET A 869 0.38 -5.36 10.60
CA MET A 869 -0.25 -6.57 10.03
C MET A 869 -1.78 -6.48 10.05
N THR A 870 -2.36 -5.83 11.06
CA THR A 870 -3.81 -5.78 11.26
C THR A 870 -4.46 -4.47 10.82
N GLY A 871 -3.70 -3.56 10.22
CA GLY A 871 -4.19 -2.24 9.82
C GLY A 871 -4.60 -1.37 11.02
N TRP A 872 -3.83 -1.44 12.12
CA TRP A 872 -4.05 -0.69 13.37
C TRP A 872 -5.39 -0.98 14.06
N SER A 873 -6.00 -2.14 13.78
CA SER A 873 -7.27 -2.56 14.38
C SER A 873 -7.05 -3.40 15.64
N GLY A 874 -7.16 -2.77 16.81
CA GLY A 874 -7.07 -3.46 18.10
C GLY A 874 -8.11 -4.56 18.28
N GLN A 875 -9.34 -4.36 17.80
CA GLN A 875 -10.39 -5.40 17.83
C GLN A 875 -10.00 -6.62 17.01
N ARG A 876 -9.48 -6.42 15.80
CA ARG A 876 -9.01 -7.52 14.96
C ARG A 876 -7.88 -8.30 15.62
N GLN A 877 -6.93 -7.60 16.25
CA GLN A 877 -5.85 -8.25 17.00
C GLN A 877 -6.40 -9.10 18.16
N PHE A 878 -7.37 -8.55 18.90
CA PHE A 878 -8.00 -9.25 20.02
C PHE A 878 -8.72 -10.51 19.56
N ASP A 879 -9.50 -10.43 18.48
CA ASP A 879 -10.25 -11.56 17.93
C ASP A 879 -9.30 -12.66 17.45
N LEU A 880 -8.28 -12.30 16.67
CA LEU A 880 -7.26 -13.23 16.16
C LEU A 880 -6.50 -13.92 17.29
N LEU A 881 -6.01 -13.15 18.26
CA LEU A 881 -5.24 -13.71 19.38
C LEU A 881 -6.12 -14.54 20.34
N SER A 882 -7.44 -14.33 20.33
CA SER A 882 -8.40 -15.12 21.10
C SER A 882 -8.76 -16.46 20.46
N LEU A 883 -8.39 -16.69 19.19
CA LEU A 883 -8.68 -17.94 18.49
C LEU A 883 -7.99 -19.13 19.15
N PRO A 884 -8.66 -20.30 19.22
CA PRO A 884 -8.01 -21.54 19.66
C PRO A 884 -7.01 -22.01 18.61
N LEU A 885 -5.94 -22.65 19.05
CA LEU A 885 -5.04 -23.41 18.18
C LEU A 885 -5.78 -24.63 17.60
N PRO A 886 -5.52 -25.02 16.34
CA PRO A 886 -6.13 -26.19 15.74
C PRO A 886 -5.72 -27.46 16.51
N LYS A 887 -6.67 -28.38 16.72
CA LYS A 887 -6.34 -29.67 17.34
C LYS A 887 -5.56 -30.55 16.35
N PRO A 888 -4.80 -31.55 16.83
CA PRO A 888 -4.10 -32.47 15.95
C PRO A 888 -5.06 -33.10 14.90
N GLY A 889 -4.76 -32.88 13.62
CA GLY A 889 -5.57 -33.37 12.49
C GLY A 889 -6.70 -32.44 12.05
N GLU A 890 -6.98 -31.34 12.75
CA GLU A 890 -7.87 -30.28 12.26
C GLU A 890 -7.13 -29.39 11.25
N VAL A 891 -7.83 -28.98 10.20
CA VAL A 891 -7.30 -28.04 9.21
C VAL A 891 -7.32 -26.64 9.82
N GLU A 892 -6.17 -25.97 9.83
CA GLU A 892 -6.03 -24.59 10.27
C GLU A 892 -6.86 -23.65 9.38
N THR A 893 -7.68 -22.80 9.98
CA THR A 893 -8.48 -21.79 9.26
C THR A 893 -7.62 -20.61 8.81
N GLY A 894 -8.18 -19.79 7.90
CA GLY A 894 -7.53 -18.56 7.44
C GLY A 894 -7.13 -17.61 8.58
N ASP A 895 -8.05 -17.35 9.50
CA ASP A 895 -7.78 -16.45 10.62
C ASP A 895 -6.81 -17.08 11.63
N GLN A 896 -6.85 -18.41 11.83
CA GLN A 896 -5.89 -19.10 12.69
C GLN A 896 -4.46 -18.99 12.17
N ALA A 897 -4.17 -19.25 10.89
CA ALA A 897 -2.76 -19.08 10.47
C ALA A 897 -2.35 -17.62 10.29
N PHE A 898 -3.30 -16.67 10.19
CA PHE A 898 -2.96 -15.26 10.31
C PHE A 898 -2.61 -14.87 11.76
N ALA A 899 -3.36 -15.38 12.74
CA ALA A 899 -3.00 -15.25 14.15
C ALA A 899 -1.65 -15.91 14.46
N LYS A 900 -1.38 -17.07 13.85
CA LYS A 900 -0.07 -17.74 13.89
C LYS A 900 1.04 -16.85 13.37
N SER A 901 0.88 -16.28 12.17
CA SER A 901 1.92 -15.44 11.58
C SER A 901 2.19 -14.18 12.40
N ILE A 902 1.17 -13.62 13.08
CA ILE A 902 1.37 -12.54 14.04
C ILE A 902 2.26 -13.00 15.20
N VAL A 903 1.96 -14.14 15.83
CA VAL A 903 2.77 -14.68 16.94
C VAL A 903 4.20 -14.96 16.47
N GLU A 904 4.37 -15.62 15.33
CA GLU A 904 5.68 -15.93 14.77
C GLU A 904 6.47 -14.66 14.43
N LYS A 905 5.85 -13.66 13.79
CA LYS A 905 6.50 -12.36 13.50
C LYS A 905 6.97 -11.67 14.78
N LEU A 906 6.11 -11.59 15.79
CA LEU A 906 6.43 -10.88 17.03
C LEU A 906 7.58 -11.54 17.80
N VAL A 907 7.60 -12.87 17.84
CA VAL A 907 8.58 -13.62 18.64
C VAL A 907 9.89 -13.80 17.87
N ALA A 908 9.83 -14.11 16.57
CA ALA A 908 11.00 -14.46 15.76
C ALA A 908 11.61 -13.27 15.02
N ASP A 909 10.86 -12.19 14.74
CA ASP A 909 11.33 -11.06 13.92
C ASP A 909 11.32 -9.72 14.66
N SER A 910 10.42 -9.49 15.61
CA SER A 910 10.44 -8.26 16.43
C SER A 910 11.34 -8.39 17.67
N TRP A 911 11.69 -7.26 18.29
CA TRP A 911 12.39 -7.25 19.59
C TRP A 911 11.40 -7.31 20.75
N CYS A 912 10.23 -6.71 20.57
CA CYS A 912 9.14 -6.75 21.54
C CYS A 912 7.77 -6.59 20.86
N LEU A 913 6.71 -6.74 21.65
CA LEU A 913 5.40 -6.17 21.32
C LEU A 913 5.13 -5.01 22.28
N LYS A 914 4.79 -3.84 21.75
CA LYS A 914 4.33 -2.70 22.55
C LYS A 914 2.81 -2.59 22.50
N LEU A 915 2.16 -2.76 23.65
CA LEU A 915 0.73 -2.50 23.79
C LEU A 915 0.47 -0.99 23.81
N GLY A 916 -0.26 -0.51 22.81
CA GLY A 916 -0.77 0.87 22.73
C GLY A 916 -1.81 1.15 23.82
N HIS A 917 -1.79 2.35 24.40
CA HIS A 917 -2.76 2.85 25.38
C HIS A 917 -2.82 4.39 25.30
N GLY A 918 -3.85 4.99 25.88
CA GLY A 918 -3.94 6.46 25.98
C GLY A 918 -4.21 7.10 24.62
N PHE A 919 -3.38 8.07 24.23
CA PHE A 919 -3.58 8.86 23.00
C PHE A 919 -3.62 7.99 21.73
N SER A 920 -2.87 6.88 21.68
CA SER A 920 -2.84 6.00 20.50
C SER A 920 -4.19 5.33 20.21
N ALA A 921 -5.00 5.02 21.23
CA ALA A 921 -6.33 4.44 21.03
C ALA A 921 -7.29 5.44 20.38
N LYS A 922 -7.15 6.72 20.76
CA LYS A 922 -7.99 7.79 20.24
C LYS A 922 -7.64 8.14 18.78
N LEU A 923 -6.36 8.02 18.41
CA LEU A 923 -5.88 8.30 17.06
C LEU A 923 -6.46 7.37 15.99
N PHE A 924 -6.73 6.10 16.34
CA PHE A 924 -7.20 5.07 15.39
C PHE A 924 -8.67 4.68 15.57
N GLY A 925 -9.45 5.48 16.32
CA GLY A 925 -10.92 5.36 16.37
C GLY A 925 -11.46 4.12 17.08
N GLY A 926 -10.67 3.44 17.92
CA GLY A 926 -11.10 2.21 18.61
C GLY A 926 -10.19 1.80 19.78
N ASP A 927 -10.63 0.82 20.57
CA ASP A 927 -9.79 0.26 21.64
C ASP A 927 -8.58 -0.47 21.04
N THR A 928 -7.38 -0.19 21.57
CA THR A 928 -6.18 -0.97 21.25
C THR A 928 -6.26 -2.37 21.87
N LEU A 929 -5.44 -3.31 21.39
CA LEU A 929 -5.32 -4.65 21.99
C LEU A 929 -5.06 -4.59 23.50
N GLY A 930 -4.18 -3.68 23.93
CA GLY A 930 -3.87 -3.47 25.34
C GLY A 930 -5.09 -3.06 26.17
N MET A 931 -5.96 -2.21 25.62
CA MET A 931 -7.22 -1.82 26.27
C MET A 931 -8.24 -2.97 26.29
N LEU A 932 -8.36 -3.72 25.20
CA LEU A 932 -9.28 -4.86 25.12
C LEU A 932 -8.87 -5.97 26.10
N TRP A 933 -7.58 -6.29 26.21
CA TRP A 933 -7.09 -7.23 27.23
C TRP A 933 -7.33 -6.77 28.67
N ARG A 934 -7.34 -5.45 28.93
CA ARG A 934 -7.77 -4.93 30.24
C ARG A 934 -9.27 -5.10 30.47
N LYS A 935 -10.09 -4.86 29.44
CA LYS A 935 -11.56 -5.01 29.49
C LYS A 935 -12.00 -6.48 29.59
N HIS A 936 -11.16 -7.42 29.16
CA HIS A 936 -11.42 -8.86 29.17
C HIS A 936 -10.34 -9.65 29.95
N PRO A 937 -10.33 -9.59 31.30
CA PRO A 937 -9.28 -10.22 32.10
C PRO A 937 -9.07 -11.70 31.77
N GLY A 938 -7.82 -12.08 31.49
CA GLY A 938 -7.42 -13.47 31.20
C GLY A 938 -7.49 -13.86 29.72
N SER A 939 -8.05 -13.02 28.85
CA SER A 939 -8.05 -13.28 27.40
C SER A 939 -6.63 -13.31 26.81
N ASP A 940 -5.70 -12.54 27.38
CA ASP A 940 -4.32 -12.42 26.91
C ASP A 940 -3.43 -13.60 27.28
N CYS A 941 -3.90 -14.54 28.12
CA CYS A 941 -3.13 -15.68 28.58
C CYS A 941 -3.92 -16.99 28.56
N LYS A 942 -5.00 -17.06 27.77
CA LYS A 942 -5.87 -18.23 27.74
C LYS A 942 -5.16 -19.42 27.09
N ASP A 943 -5.00 -20.50 27.85
CA ASP A 943 -4.35 -21.71 27.35
C ASP A 943 -5.00 -22.26 26.08
N GLY A 944 -4.17 -22.67 25.12
CA GLY A 944 -4.62 -23.20 23.83
C GLY A 944 -5.08 -22.14 22.84
N THR A 945 -4.82 -20.85 23.09
CA THR A 945 -5.06 -19.75 22.13
C THR A 945 -3.76 -19.14 21.63
N TYR A 946 -3.82 -18.31 20.58
CA TYR A 946 -2.65 -17.57 20.10
C TYR A 946 -2.12 -16.54 21.12
N ALA A 947 -3.00 -15.91 21.91
CA ALA A 947 -2.60 -15.08 23.04
C ALA A 947 -1.85 -15.89 24.10
N GLY A 948 -2.37 -17.08 24.43
CA GLY A 948 -1.68 -18.02 25.31
C GLY A 948 -0.32 -18.48 24.76
N TRP A 949 -0.23 -18.70 23.45
CA TRP A 949 1.03 -19.05 22.78
C TRP A 949 2.06 -17.92 22.88
N LEU A 950 1.63 -16.68 22.64
CA LEU A 950 2.47 -15.49 22.78
C LEU A 950 3.03 -15.35 24.21
N ARG A 951 2.19 -15.58 25.23
CA ARG A 951 2.62 -15.57 26.64
C ARG A 951 3.57 -16.69 27.01
N TRP A 952 3.34 -17.87 26.45
CA TRP A 952 4.29 -18.97 26.60
C TRP A 952 5.63 -18.61 25.96
N ALA A 953 5.63 -18.05 24.75
CA ALA A 953 6.85 -17.72 24.02
C ALA A 953 7.69 -16.65 24.73
N GLU A 954 7.06 -15.63 25.34
CA GLU A 954 7.71 -14.56 26.11
C GLU A 954 8.70 -15.07 27.18
N VAL A 955 8.40 -16.22 27.79
CA VAL A 955 9.20 -16.83 28.87
C VAL A 955 9.84 -18.16 28.47
N SER A 956 9.70 -18.61 27.22
CA SER A 956 10.20 -19.93 26.78
C SER A 956 11.13 -19.84 25.58
N CYS A 957 10.95 -18.83 24.73
CA CYS A 957 11.68 -18.68 23.48
C CYS A 957 12.77 -17.61 23.59
N CYS A 958 13.90 -17.89 22.97
CA CYS A 958 14.96 -16.94 22.64
C CYS A 958 15.17 -17.00 21.14
N ARG A 959 15.39 -15.86 20.50
CA ARG A 959 15.76 -15.84 19.08
C ARG A 959 17.12 -16.52 18.87
N ASP A 960 17.26 -17.18 17.73
CA ASP A 960 18.52 -17.78 17.31
C ASP A 960 19.53 -16.70 16.85
N GLU A 961 19.01 -15.60 16.28
CA GLU A 961 19.80 -14.49 15.77
C GLU A 961 19.50 -13.16 16.48
N GLU A 962 20.54 -12.36 16.64
CA GLU A 962 20.52 -11.03 17.24
C GLU A 962 19.87 -10.01 16.28
N VAL A 963 19.02 -9.13 16.81
CA VAL A 963 18.38 -8.06 16.02
C VAL A 963 19.39 -6.95 15.79
N LEU A 964 19.86 -6.81 14.55
CA LEU A 964 20.82 -5.79 14.14
C LEU A 964 20.22 -4.37 14.20
N PRO A 965 21.03 -3.33 14.44
CA PRO A 965 20.56 -1.96 14.39
C PRO A 965 20.27 -1.55 12.93
N MET A 966 19.41 -0.57 12.76
CA MET A 966 19.19 0.04 11.44
C MET A 966 20.35 0.94 11.04
N ASP A 967 20.57 1.08 9.74
CA ASP A 967 21.49 2.08 9.21
C ASP A 967 20.91 3.49 9.41
N VAL A 968 21.66 4.33 10.12
CA VAL A 968 21.29 5.73 10.34
C VAL A 968 21.92 6.59 9.24
N PRO A 969 21.13 7.24 8.36
CA PRO A 969 21.67 8.10 7.32
C PRO A 969 22.36 9.34 7.89
N VAL A 970 23.19 9.98 7.07
CA VAL A 970 23.69 11.33 7.40
C VAL A 970 22.55 12.33 7.28
N TYR A 971 22.34 13.15 8.31
CA TYR A 971 21.34 14.21 8.30
C TYR A 971 21.90 15.50 8.88
N GLU A 972 21.38 16.63 8.40
CA GLU A 972 21.79 17.95 8.85
C GLU A 972 21.25 18.26 10.27
N PRO A 973 22.00 19.01 11.08
CA PRO A 973 21.51 19.47 12.37
C PRO A 973 20.37 20.49 12.19
N THR A 974 19.40 20.44 13.09
CA THR A 974 18.28 21.37 13.15
C THR A 974 18.63 22.64 13.93
N MET A 975 19.66 22.61 14.79
CA MET A 975 20.13 23.75 15.58
C MET A 975 21.65 23.77 15.70
N ARG A 976 22.23 24.96 15.66
CA ARG A 976 23.66 25.22 15.96
C ARG A 976 23.75 26.34 17.00
N ALA A 977 23.86 25.98 18.27
CA ALA A 977 23.87 26.93 19.39
C ALA A 977 24.41 26.29 20.66
N LYS A 978 24.80 27.11 21.65
CA LYS A 978 25.12 26.60 22.98
C LYS A 978 23.85 26.14 23.71
N LEU A 979 23.83 24.89 24.16
CA LEU A 979 22.67 24.27 24.81
C LEU A 979 22.82 24.24 26.34
N LEU A 980 24.01 23.85 26.83
CA LEU A 980 24.24 23.62 28.26
C LEU A 980 24.81 24.84 29.01
N SER A 981 24.91 26.01 28.36
CA SER A 981 25.55 27.22 28.89
C SER A 981 24.59 28.28 29.41
#